data_AF-A0A814VMR9-F1
#
_entry.id   AF-A0A814VMR9-F1
#
_cell.length_a   1.000
_cell.length_b   1.000
_cell.length_c   1.000
_cell.angle_alpha   90.00
_cell.angle_beta   90.00
_cell.angle_gamma   90.00
#
_symmetry.space_group_name_H-M   'P 1'
#
loop_
_entity.id
_entity.type
_entity.pdbx_description
1 polymer ?
#
loop_
_entity_poly.entity_id
_entity_poly.type
_entity_poly.pdbx_seq_one_letter_code
_entity_poly.pdbx_strand_id
1 'polypeptide(L)'
;MNFSKKKHKLIISFRLRFLSNNYCIFLVLALSFNQPIFSSTPVWDSNGITYANQSIVGFHPVAIFMSTNNTIYVANKENNTIVIWEEESVNPTKIIHGGFSKSQSLFVTSDGDIYIDDGEKNRRAQKWIAETNNFVTVMNVWSSCWGLFVDINDTLYCSMNEHHQVVKRSLNDPLMVPNRVAAGTGIRGSASNQLWRPKGIYVNVNLDLYVTDCWNDRVQLFHSGESNGITVAGYASLNPTITLRCPNGVILDAEKYLFIVDQDNSRIVGSGLNGFRCLVGCYGYGSQSNQLFLPYSFSFDRCGNMFVTDTLNHRIQKFLLMKDSFGTPVNIQYTHSSRLTDDSPTYYRDCKVPQCHYETLQIHVNTTGPKESSCVIGDQCNFYIKGIGLTLDDILRDELQPNTVLNNQSFSIKLSAGLTIIMFVAGLINSILSFITFQNKDSQQVGCGMYLLASSITSLLTITMFIIKFWFVVLTHINVSTSLSVLRGGCASIEPILKLFLYLDGWLNACVAVERAALILKGVKFDKKKSKSIARQTIFILPFCIFGTLIHELIFRRLFEYETAPDTANTNYNTAVLFFHLVGPFIVNLFSALFIIFGGAHQRSMARTNQSLKEHIQQQFREHKQLVISPIVLLILSIPRLIISLLPGCAKTSENLWLYLGAYLISFTPSMLIFLIFVFPSELYMKAFKQSFNHIRRRTPP
;
A
#
# COMPACT_ATOMS: atom_id res chain seq x y z
N MET A 1 -12.22 -49.41 14.76
CA MET A 1 -12.68 -48.89 13.45
C MET A 1 -11.83 -47.70 13.07
N ASN A 2 -11.15 -47.80 11.94
CA ASN A 2 -10.05 -46.94 11.48
C ASN A 2 -10.50 -45.54 11.05
N PHE A 3 -9.92 -44.50 11.64
CA PHE A 3 -9.86 -43.18 11.02
C PHE A 3 -8.68 -43.14 10.03
N SER A 4 -8.99 -43.24 8.74
CA SER A 4 -8.02 -43.11 7.65
C SER A 4 -7.52 -41.66 7.54
N LYS A 5 -6.26 -41.42 7.91
CA LYS A 5 -5.52 -40.19 7.57
C LYS A 5 -5.15 -40.22 6.08
N LYS A 6 -5.91 -39.51 5.24
CA LYS A 6 -5.43 -39.12 3.89
C LYS A 6 -4.43 -37.96 4.02
N LYS A 7 -3.13 -38.27 4.03
CA LYS A 7 -2.07 -37.28 3.74
C LYS A 7 -2.22 -36.85 2.28
N HIS A 8 -2.64 -35.61 2.03
CA HIS A 8 -2.46 -34.99 0.71
C HIS A 8 -1.03 -34.46 0.64
N LYS A 9 -0.18 -35.12 -0.16
CA LYS A 9 1.09 -34.55 -0.60
C LYS A 9 0.76 -33.46 -1.62
N LEU A 10 0.94 -32.20 -1.25
CA LEU A 10 0.96 -31.08 -2.16
C LEU A 10 2.26 -31.19 -2.98
N ILE A 11 2.15 -31.66 -4.23
CA ILE A 11 3.25 -31.60 -5.20
C ILE A 11 3.11 -30.25 -5.89
N ILE A 12 3.88 -29.26 -5.43
CA ILE A 12 4.02 -27.98 -6.13
C ILE A 12 5.15 -28.17 -7.16
N SER A 13 4.80 -28.15 -8.44
CA SER A 13 5.77 -28.06 -9.53
C SER A 13 6.10 -26.58 -9.74
N PHE A 14 7.32 -26.16 -9.41
CA PHE A 14 7.84 -24.84 -9.76
C PHE A 14 8.79 -24.96 -10.94
N ARG A 15 8.51 -24.24 -12.04
CA ARG A 15 9.51 -23.94 -13.07
C ARG A 15 10.32 -22.72 -12.61
N LEU A 16 11.53 -22.96 -12.12
CA LEU A 16 12.55 -21.94 -11.86
C LEU A 16 13.23 -21.55 -13.18
N ARG A 17 13.23 -20.26 -13.54
CA ARG A 17 14.25 -19.70 -14.44
C ARG A 17 15.27 -18.96 -13.59
N PHE A 18 16.52 -19.40 -13.67
CA PHE A 18 17.67 -18.72 -13.08
C PHE A 18 18.02 -17.50 -13.94
N LEU A 19 17.91 -16.30 -13.37
CA LEU A 19 18.70 -15.15 -13.82
C LEU A 19 19.83 -14.99 -12.80
N SER A 20 21.06 -15.21 -13.25
CA SER A 20 22.26 -15.18 -12.41
C SER A 20 22.58 -13.75 -11.98
N ASN A 21 22.23 -13.37 -10.75
CA ASN A 21 23.15 -12.80 -9.74
C ASN A 21 22.38 -12.38 -8.48
N ASN A 22 23.02 -12.60 -7.33
CA ASN A 22 22.52 -12.42 -5.96
C ASN A 22 21.69 -11.15 -5.71
N TYR A 23 20.36 -11.22 -5.74
CA TYR A 23 19.44 -10.37 -4.98
C TYR A 23 18.14 -11.15 -4.73
N CYS A 24 17.51 -10.93 -3.56
CA CYS A 24 16.30 -11.62 -3.11
C CYS A 24 15.22 -11.70 -4.20
N ILE A 25 14.76 -12.92 -4.47
CA ILE A 25 13.64 -13.20 -5.37
C ILE A 25 12.35 -12.90 -4.61
N PHE A 26 11.72 -11.76 -4.88
CA PHE A 26 10.33 -11.51 -4.47
C PHE A 26 9.43 -11.73 -5.69
N LEU A 27 8.50 -12.68 -5.57
CA LEU A 27 7.40 -12.86 -6.53
C LEU A 27 6.44 -11.69 -6.35
N VAL A 28 6.26 -10.86 -7.37
CA VAL A 28 5.30 -9.74 -7.36
C VAL A 28 4.09 -10.13 -8.20
N LEU A 29 2.90 -10.13 -7.61
CA LEU A 29 1.64 -10.16 -8.34
C LEU A 29 1.32 -8.73 -8.77
N ALA A 30 1.66 -8.37 -10.01
CA ALA A 30 1.31 -7.09 -10.61
C ALA A 30 0.11 -7.28 -11.55
N LEU A 31 -0.79 -6.31 -11.61
CA LEU A 31 -1.86 -6.31 -12.61
C LEU A 31 -1.25 -6.15 -14.01
N SER A 32 -1.89 -6.80 -14.97
CA SER A 32 -1.41 -6.82 -16.36
C SER A 32 -1.81 -5.58 -17.17
N PHE A 33 -2.76 -4.79 -16.65
CA PHE A 33 -3.36 -3.63 -17.31
C PHE A 33 -3.22 -2.35 -16.48
N ASN A 34 -3.37 -1.20 -17.12
CA ASN A 34 -3.41 0.09 -16.43
C ASN A 34 -4.71 0.23 -15.63
N GLN A 35 -4.57 0.54 -14.34
CA GLN A 35 -5.67 0.89 -13.45
C GLN A 35 -5.40 2.28 -12.84
N PRO A 36 -5.57 3.37 -13.63
CA PRO A 36 -5.33 4.72 -13.14
C PRO A 36 -6.22 5.05 -11.93
N ILE A 37 -5.81 6.04 -11.14
CA ILE A 37 -6.63 6.62 -10.06
C ILE A 37 -7.34 7.83 -10.65
N PHE A 38 -8.66 7.84 -10.64
CA PHE A 38 -9.43 9.02 -11.02
C PHE A 38 -9.99 9.76 -9.80
N SER A 39 -10.24 11.06 -9.97
CA SER A 39 -11.06 11.80 -9.02
C SER A 39 -12.50 11.26 -9.06
N SER A 40 -13.36 11.72 -8.16
CA SER A 40 -14.79 11.33 -8.15
C SER A 40 -15.59 11.75 -9.39
N THR A 41 -15.01 12.60 -10.23
CA THR A 41 -15.67 13.30 -11.35
C THR A 41 -14.67 13.54 -12.50
N PRO A 42 -14.04 12.50 -13.06
CA PRO A 42 -13.00 12.67 -14.08
C PRO A 42 -13.60 13.13 -15.41
N VAL A 43 -13.08 14.19 -16.01
CA VAL A 43 -13.61 14.70 -17.28
C VAL A 43 -12.63 14.34 -18.41
N TRP A 44 -13.16 13.81 -19.51
CA TRP A 44 -12.42 13.65 -20.75
C TRP A 44 -12.88 14.70 -21.75
N ASP A 45 -11.98 15.08 -22.66
CA ASP A 45 -12.39 15.82 -23.85
C ASP A 45 -13.45 14.99 -24.58
N SER A 46 -14.60 15.61 -24.86
CA SER A 46 -15.67 14.95 -25.58
C SER A 46 -15.31 14.66 -27.04
N ASN A 47 -14.36 15.40 -27.63
CA ASN A 47 -13.87 15.15 -28.97
C ASN A 47 -12.72 14.14 -28.93
N GLY A 48 -12.98 12.94 -29.44
CA GLY A 48 -11.97 11.91 -29.57
C GLY A 48 -11.08 12.13 -30.79
N ILE A 49 -9.80 11.85 -30.62
CA ILE A 49 -8.79 11.80 -31.66
C ILE A 49 -8.80 10.40 -32.27
N THR A 50 -8.93 10.27 -33.59
CA THR A 50 -8.80 8.97 -34.25
C THR A 50 -7.35 8.50 -34.17
N TYR A 51 -7.08 7.55 -33.28
CA TYR A 51 -5.74 6.99 -33.06
C TYR A 51 -5.36 6.02 -34.17
N ALA A 52 -6.30 5.17 -34.60
CA ALA A 52 -6.13 4.29 -35.74
C ALA A 52 -7.43 4.21 -36.53
N ASN A 53 -7.35 4.34 -37.85
CA ASN A 53 -8.49 4.27 -38.76
C ASN A 53 -8.61 2.87 -39.41
N GLN A 54 -9.64 2.68 -40.23
CA GLN A 54 -9.90 1.42 -40.92
C GLN A 54 -8.72 0.91 -41.76
N SER A 55 -7.90 1.78 -42.36
CA SER A 55 -6.72 1.34 -43.13
C SER A 55 -5.63 0.71 -42.25
N ILE A 56 -5.59 1.04 -40.96
CA ILE A 56 -4.61 0.51 -40.01
C ILE A 56 -5.17 -0.69 -39.26
N VAL A 57 -6.36 -0.56 -38.67
CA VAL A 57 -6.96 -1.61 -37.82
C VAL A 57 -7.84 -2.60 -38.57
N GLY A 58 -8.24 -2.31 -39.82
CA GLY A 58 -9.19 -3.11 -40.58
C GLY A 58 -10.66 -2.87 -40.16
N PHE A 59 -11.55 -3.73 -40.66
CA PHE A 59 -12.99 -3.67 -40.39
C PHE A 59 -13.35 -4.37 -39.08
N HIS A 60 -14.21 -3.77 -38.25
CA HIS A 60 -14.66 -4.29 -36.95
C HIS A 60 -13.54 -4.63 -35.94
N PRO A 61 -12.78 -3.63 -35.46
CA PRO A 61 -11.96 -3.80 -34.26
C PRO A 61 -12.88 -4.01 -33.04
N VAL A 62 -12.66 -5.07 -32.25
CA VAL A 62 -13.57 -5.45 -31.15
C VAL A 62 -12.91 -5.34 -29.78
N ALA A 63 -11.79 -6.00 -29.57
CA ALA A 63 -11.11 -6.02 -28.27
C ALA A 63 -9.92 -5.08 -28.31
N ILE A 64 -9.78 -4.26 -27.28
CA ILE A 64 -8.59 -3.48 -27.01
C ILE A 64 -8.12 -3.77 -25.59
N PHE A 65 -6.82 -3.96 -25.45
CA PHE A 65 -6.15 -4.12 -24.17
C PHE A 65 -4.95 -3.17 -24.12
N MET A 66 -4.77 -2.51 -22.97
CA MET A 66 -3.57 -1.70 -22.73
C MET A 66 -2.83 -2.20 -21.50
N SER A 67 -1.57 -2.59 -21.72
CA SER A 67 -0.69 -3.05 -20.66
C SER A 67 -0.12 -1.89 -19.84
N THR A 68 0.50 -2.22 -18.71
CA THR A 68 1.11 -1.26 -17.78
C THR A 68 2.26 -0.43 -18.36
N ASN A 69 2.84 -0.86 -19.49
CA ASN A 69 3.84 -0.10 -20.26
C ASN A 69 3.22 0.68 -21.43
N ASN A 70 1.90 0.88 -21.46
CA ASN A 70 1.15 1.53 -22.55
C ASN A 70 1.29 0.84 -23.92
N THR A 71 1.58 -0.47 -23.95
CA THR A 71 1.48 -1.24 -25.21
C THR A 71 0.02 -1.52 -25.50
N ILE A 72 -0.43 -1.21 -26.71
CA ILE A 72 -1.81 -1.35 -27.14
C ILE A 72 -1.93 -2.60 -27.98
N TYR A 73 -2.91 -3.45 -27.64
CA TYR A 73 -3.25 -4.64 -28.41
C TYR A 73 -4.69 -4.53 -28.88
N VAL A 74 -4.93 -4.62 -30.18
CA VAL A 74 -6.26 -4.58 -30.78
C VAL A 74 -6.51 -5.85 -31.57
N ALA A 75 -7.55 -6.59 -31.20
CA ALA A 75 -8.01 -7.74 -31.97
C ALA A 75 -9.07 -7.31 -32.99
N ASN A 76 -8.89 -7.73 -34.23
CA ASN A 76 -9.83 -7.51 -35.31
C ASN A 76 -10.59 -8.81 -35.64
N LYS A 77 -11.91 -8.69 -35.71
CA LYS A 77 -12.82 -9.82 -35.91
C LYS A 77 -12.86 -10.34 -37.35
N GLU A 78 -12.75 -9.48 -38.35
CA GLU A 78 -12.95 -9.87 -39.77
C GLU A 78 -11.68 -10.45 -40.40
N ASN A 79 -10.53 -9.81 -40.18
CA ASN A 79 -9.26 -10.22 -40.79
C ASN A 79 -8.43 -11.16 -39.90
N ASN A 80 -8.91 -11.47 -38.69
CA ASN A 80 -8.26 -12.34 -37.70
C ASN A 80 -6.82 -11.89 -37.40
N THR A 81 -6.63 -10.60 -37.11
CA THR A 81 -5.34 -10.05 -36.72
C THR A 81 -5.35 -9.48 -35.30
N ILE A 82 -4.17 -9.47 -34.68
CA ILE A 82 -3.89 -8.70 -33.48
C ILE A 82 -2.87 -7.64 -33.87
N VAL A 83 -3.29 -6.38 -33.83
CA VAL A 83 -2.45 -5.21 -34.15
C VAL A 83 -1.89 -4.67 -32.84
N ILE A 84 -0.57 -4.46 -32.79
CA ILE A 84 0.16 -4.08 -31.57
C ILE A 84 0.92 -2.78 -31.82
N TRP A 85 0.86 -1.86 -30.86
CA TRP A 85 1.66 -0.64 -30.80
C TRP A 85 2.45 -0.61 -29.50
N GLU A 86 3.78 -0.62 -29.62
CA GLU A 86 4.71 -0.41 -28.50
C GLU A 86 5.10 1.07 -28.43
N GLU A 87 5.34 1.59 -27.22
CA GLU A 87 5.92 2.91 -26.93
C GLU A 87 5.34 4.12 -27.71
N GLU A 88 4.06 4.46 -27.48
CA GLU A 88 3.36 5.61 -28.10
C GLU A 88 3.59 5.79 -29.62
N SER A 89 3.97 4.72 -30.33
CA SER A 89 4.19 4.77 -31.77
C SER A 89 2.90 5.16 -32.48
N VAL A 90 3.05 5.96 -33.53
CA VAL A 90 1.93 6.35 -34.41
C VAL A 90 1.50 5.16 -35.29
N ASN A 91 2.44 4.28 -35.65
CA ASN A 91 2.19 3.11 -36.51
C ASN A 91 2.28 1.80 -35.72
N PRO A 92 1.56 0.74 -36.14
CA PRO A 92 1.69 -0.58 -35.52
C PRO A 92 3.13 -1.07 -35.57
N THR A 93 3.64 -1.53 -34.43
CA THR A 93 4.98 -2.12 -34.32
C THR A 93 4.98 -3.59 -34.71
N LYS A 94 3.84 -4.28 -34.51
CA LYS A 94 3.70 -5.70 -34.84
C LYS A 94 2.26 -6.03 -35.20
N ILE A 95 2.10 -6.94 -36.16
CA ILE A 95 0.81 -7.52 -36.54
C ILE A 95 0.94 -9.03 -36.48
N ILE A 96 0.09 -9.67 -35.67
CA ILE A 96 -0.03 -11.12 -35.58
C ILE A 96 -1.20 -11.54 -36.47
N HIS A 97 -0.98 -12.52 -37.34
CA HIS A 97 -1.97 -12.98 -38.32
C HIS A 97 -2.42 -14.42 -38.03
N GLY A 98 -3.74 -14.65 -38.13
CA GLY A 98 -4.32 -15.99 -38.20
C GLY A 98 -4.19 -16.81 -36.91
N GLY A 99 -4.45 -18.12 -37.02
CA GLY A 99 -4.44 -19.05 -35.89
C GLY A 99 -5.71 -19.06 -35.03
N PHE A 100 -6.57 -18.05 -35.21
CA PHE A 100 -7.90 -17.94 -34.63
C PHE A 100 -8.93 -17.44 -35.66
N SER A 101 -10.23 -17.54 -35.35
CA SER A 101 -11.31 -17.09 -36.24
C SER A 101 -12.38 -16.26 -35.51
N LYS A 102 -12.74 -15.10 -36.06
CA LYS A 102 -13.83 -14.23 -35.58
C LYS A 102 -13.82 -14.00 -34.07
N SER A 103 -12.63 -13.71 -33.54
CA SER A 103 -12.42 -13.48 -32.12
C SER A 103 -13.29 -12.35 -31.58
N GLN A 104 -13.78 -12.50 -30.36
CA GLN A 104 -14.61 -11.51 -29.67
C GLN A 104 -13.89 -10.80 -28.51
N SER A 105 -12.79 -11.38 -28.00
CA SER A 105 -12.10 -10.84 -26.83
C SER A 105 -10.62 -11.22 -26.79
N LEU A 106 -9.86 -10.40 -26.09
CA LEU A 106 -8.42 -10.51 -25.91
C LEU A 106 -8.07 -10.11 -24.47
N PHE A 107 -7.09 -10.78 -23.87
CA PHE A 107 -6.46 -10.34 -22.63
C PHE A 107 -4.95 -10.61 -22.70
N VAL A 108 -4.14 -9.71 -22.14
CA VAL A 108 -2.69 -9.89 -22.11
C VAL A 108 -2.23 -9.87 -20.65
N THR A 109 -1.37 -10.81 -20.24
CA THR A 109 -0.82 -10.85 -18.88
C THR A 109 0.42 -9.97 -18.73
N SER A 110 0.88 -9.73 -17.49
CA SER A 110 2.09 -8.95 -17.19
C SER A 110 3.35 -9.56 -17.81
N ASP A 111 3.34 -10.86 -18.06
CA ASP A 111 4.43 -11.59 -18.71
C ASP A 111 4.42 -11.42 -20.23
N GLY A 112 3.42 -10.70 -20.78
CA GLY A 112 3.24 -10.50 -22.22
C GLY A 112 2.54 -11.66 -22.92
N ASP A 113 1.98 -12.63 -22.17
CA ASP A 113 1.21 -13.71 -22.77
C ASP A 113 -0.12 -13.19 -23.30
N ILE A 114 -0.40 -13.46 -24.57
CA ILE A 114 -1.64 -13.01 -25.23
C ILE A 114 -2.64 -14.16 -25.26
N TYR A 115 -3.81 -13.94 -24.65
CA TYR A 115 -4.94 -14.85 -24.64
C TYR A 115 -6.05 -14.30 -25.54
N ILE A 116 -6.59 -15.15 -26.41
CA ILE A 116 -7.57 -14.76 -27.41
C ILE A 116 -8.70 -15.80 -27.55
N ASP A 117 -9.90 -15.31 -27.84
CA ASP A 117 -11.03 -16.15 -28.23
C ASP A 117 -10.84 -16.66 -29.67
N ASP A 118 -11.09 -17.95 -29.91
CA ASP A 118 -11.04 -18.56 -31.25
C ASP A 118 -12.46 -18.74 -31.86
N GLY A 119 -13.39 -17.87 -31.49
CA GLY A 119 -14.70 -17.79 -32.12
C GLY A 119 -15.63 -18.99 -31.89
N GLU A 120 -16.85 -18.82 -32.42
CA GLU A 120 -17.96 -19.73 -32.14
C GLU A 120 -17.81 -21.09 -32.83
N LYS A 121 -17.09 -21.14 -33.96
CA LYS A 121 -16.86 -22.40 -34.69
C LYS A 121 -15.86 -23.30 -33.98
N ASN A 122 -14.77 -22.72 -33.45
CA ASN A 122 -13.70 -23.50 -32.84
C ASN A 122 -13.91 -23.71 -31.33
N ARG A 123 -14.71 -22.85 -30.68
CA ARG A 123 -15.17 -22.99 -29.28
C ARG A 123 -14.04 -23.24 -28.29
N ARG A 124 -13.01 -22.40 -28.35
CA ARG A 124 -11.84 -22.50 -27.48
C ARG A 124 -11.21 -21.13 -27.27
N ALA A 125 -10.55 -20.96 -26.13
CA ALA A 125 -9.59 -19.87 -25.93
C ALA A 125 -8.17 -20.40 -26.14
N GLN A 126 -7.34 -19.57 -26.76
CA GLN A 126 -5.98 -19.87 -27.11
C GLN A 126 -5.01 -18.89 -26.47
N LYS A 127 -3.78 -19.34 -26.25
CA LYS A 127 -2.63 -18.53 -25.88
C LYS A 127 -1.67 -18.47 -27.07
N TRP A 128 -1.23 -17.28 -27.43
CA TRP A 128 -0.18 -17.08 -28.42
C TRP A 128 1.20 -17.31 -27.80
N ILE A 129 2.06 -18.07 -28.47
CA ILE A 129 3.41 -18.40 -28.03
C ILE A 129 4.40 -17.61 -28.88
N ALA A 130 5.09 -16.66 -28.27
CA ALA A 130 5.96 -15.71 -28.97
C ALA A 130 7.12 -16.38 -29.72
N GLU A 131 7.73 -17.42 -29.13
CA GLU A 131 8.91 -18.09 -29.70
C GLU A 131 8.61 -18.88 -30.97
N THR A 132 7.38 -19.39 -31.08
CA THR A 132 6.97 -20.23 -32.22
C THR A 132 5.97 -19.54 -33.15
N ASN A 133 5.49 -18.35 -32.76
CA ASN A 133 4.43 -17.61 -33.43
C ASN A 133 3.17 -18.47 -33.69
N ASN A 134 2.84 -19.37 -32.76
CA ASN A 134 1.71 -20.29 -32.86
C ASN A 134 0.73 -20.12 -31.70
N PHE A 135 -0.52 -20.51 -31.94
CA PHE A 135 -1.58 -20.52 -30.93
C PHE A 135 -1.76 -21.91 -30.34
N VAL A 136 -1.80 -21.98 -29.01
CA VAL A 136 -2.05 -23.22 -28.26
C VAL A 136 -3.35 -23.08 -27.49
N THR A 137 -4.20 -24.11 -27.55
CA THR A 137 -5.45 -24.13 -26.80
C THR A 137 -5.20 -24.22 -25.29
N VAL A 138 -5.83 -23.32 -24.53
CA VAL A 138 -5.72 -23.27 -23.05
C VAL A 138 -7.05 -23.50 -22.35
N MET A 139 -8.17 -23.37 -23.05
CA MET A 139 -9.51 -23.66 -22.53
C MET A 139 -10.44 -24.08 -23.66
N ASN A 140 -11.12 -25.22 -23.52
CA ASN A 140 -12.22 -25.61 -24.40
C ASN A 140 -13.53 -25.08 -23.81
N VAL A 141 -14.38 -24.49 -24.63
CA VAL A 141 -15.66 -23.88 -24.20
C VAL A 141 -16.79 -24.36 -25.13
N TRP A 142 -18.02 -23.94 -24.86
CA TRP A 142 -19.19 -24.33 -25.68
C TRP A 142 -19.77 -23.17 -26.50
N SER A 143 -19.22 -21.96 -26.35
CA SER A 143 -19.59 -20.73 -27.06
C SER A 143 -18.34 -19.83 -27.15
N SER A 144 -18.34 -18.85 -28.05
CA SER A 144 -17.34 -17.76 -28.03
C SER A 144 -17.21 -17.15 -26.64
N CYS A 145 -15.97 -16.82 -26.26
CA CYS A 145 -15.66 -16.01 -25.09
C CYS A 145 -15.81 -14.54 -25.46
N TRP A 146 -16.92 -13.93 -25.08
CA TRP A 146 -17.20 -12.51 -25.34
C TRP A 146 -16.43 -11.57 -24.40
N GLY A 147 -15.97 -12.11 -23.28
CA GLY A 147 -14.99 -11.49 -22.40
C GLY A 147 -14.01 -12.55 -21.93
N LEU A 148 -12.72 -12.22 -22.01
CA LEU A 148 -11.61 -12.98 -21.45
C LEU A 148 -10.92 -12.14 -20.40
N PHE A 149 -10.53 -12.77 -19.29
CA PHE A 149 -9.78 -12.13 -18.23
C PHE A 149 -8.89 -13.16 -17.54
N VAL A 150 -7.64 -12.80 -17.23
CA VAL A 150 -6.76 -13.62 -16.39
C VAL A 150 -6.58 -12.91 -15.05
N ASP A 151 -6.97 -13.57 -13.96
CA ASP A 151 -6.81 -13.01 -12.61
C ASP A 151 -5.37 -13.15 -12.09
N ILE A 152 -5.12 -12.54 -10.93
CA ILE A 152 -3.81 -12.56 -10.25
C ILE A 152 -3.36 -13.97 -9.82
N ASN A 153 -4.21 -14.99 -9.92
CA ASN A 153 -3.91 -16.38 -9.58
C ASN A 153 -3.76 -17.27 -10.83
N ASP A 154 -3.51 -16.66 -12.00
CA ASP A 154 -3.44 -17.35 -13.29
C ASP A 154 -4.70 -18.17 -13.61
N THR A 155 -5.88 -17.67 -13.22
CA THR A 155 -7.15 -18.27 -13.60
C THR A 155 -7.74 -17.50 -14.78
N LEU A 156 -7.95 -18.21 -15.89
CA LEU A 156 -8.61 -17.68 -17.08
C LEU A 156 -10.13 -17.76 -16.89
N TYR A 157 -10.81 -16.65 -17.15
CA TYR A 157 -12.27 -16.52 -17.17
C TYR A 157 -12.73 -16.32 -18.61
N CYS A 158 -13.86 -16.91 -18.95
CA CYS A 158 -14.52 -16.79 -20.24
C CYS A 158 -16.02 -16.58 -20.03
N SER A 159 -16.53 -15.47 -20.55
CA SER A 159 -17.96 -15.18 -20.61
C SER A 159 -18.58 -15.84 -21.84
N MET A 160 -19.36 -16.89 -21.63
CA MET A 160 -20.01 -17.65 -22.70
C MET A 160 -21.39 -17.07 -22.99
N ASN A 161 -21.47 -16.24 -24.01
CA ASN A 161 -22.68 -15.50 -24.37
C ASN A 161 -23.89 -16.43 -24.62
N GLU A 162 -23.76 -17.41 -25.51
CA GLU A 162 -24.87 -18.29 -25.89
C GLU A 162 -25.19 -19.37 -24.83
N HIS A 163 -24.37 -19.49 -23.79
CA HIS A 163 -24.60 -20.40 -22.66
C HIS A 163 -24.90 -19.68 -21.36
N HIS A 164 -25.08 -18.35 -21.39
CA HIS A 164 -25.62 -17.57 -20.26
C HIS A 164 -24.88 -17.77 -18.92
N GLN A 165 -23.56 -17.95 -18.99
CA GLN A 165 -22.71 -18.15 -17.82
C GLN A 165 -21.28 -17.69 -18.08
N VAL A 166 -20.56 -17.41 -17.01
CA VAL A 166 -19.11 -17.21 -17.02
C VAL A 166 -18.46 -18.45 -16.44
N VAL A 167 -17.50 -19.01 -17.16
CA VAL A 167 -16.70 -20.15 -16.72
C VAL A 167 -15.26 -19.73 -16.46
N LYS A 168 -14.59 -20.45 -15.57
CA LYS A 168 -13.20 -20.21 -15.21
C LYS A 168 -12.39 -21.50 -15.10
N ARG A 169 -11.08 -21.36 -15.26
CA ARG A 169 -10.13 -22.47 -15.25
C ARG A 169 -8.75 -21.97 -14.84
N SER A 170 -8.06 -22.71 -13.96
CA SER A 170 -6.65 -22.42 -13.69
C SER A 170 -5.80 -22.78 -14.91
N LEU A 171 -4.92 -21.88 -15.32
CA LEU A 171 -3.97 -22.12 -16.40
C LEU A 171 -2.89 -23.16 -16.03
N ASN A 172 -2.76 -23.46 -14.73
CA ASN A 172 -1.87 -24.50 -14.21
C ASN A 172 -2.49 -25.91 -14.29
N ASP A 173 -3.81 -26.02 -14.50
CA ASP A 173 -4.49 -27.32 -14.58
C ASP A 173 -4.35 -27.96 -15.98
N PRO A 174 -4.18 -29.29 -16.09
CA PRO A 174 -4.19 -29.99 -17.37
C PRO A 174 -5.53 -29.89 -18.10
N LEU A 175 -5.54 -29.65 -19.42
CA LEU A 175 -6.74 -29.37 -20.25
C LEU A 175 -7.94 -30.34 -20.06
N MET A 176 -7.69 -31.56 -19.62
CA MET A 176 -8.74 -32.58 -19.39
C MET A 176 -9.63 -32.28 -18.17
N VAL A 177 -9.18 -31.43 -17.24
CA VAL A 177 -10.00 -30.98 -16.10
C VAL A 177 -11.17 -30.14 -16.64
N PRO A 178 -12.43 -30.34 -16.20
CA PRO A 178 -13.55 -29.53 -16.70
C PRO A 178 -13.47 -28.08 -16.18
N ASN A 179 -13.99 -27.13 -16.98
CA ASN A 179 -14.12 -25.75 -16.54
C ASN A 179 -15.13 -25.65 -15.38
N ARG A 180 -14.92 -24.69 -14.48
CA ARG A 180 -15.82 -24.43 -13.36
C ARG A 180 -16.69 -23.23 -13.67
N VAL A 181 -17.93 -23.23 -13.21
CA VAL A 181 -18.81 -22.06 -13.31
C VAL A 181 -18.35 -21.01 -12.31
N ALA A 182 -18.21 -19.77 -12.79
CA ALA A 182 -17.87 -18.60 -11.97
C ALA A 182 -19.11 -17.75 -11.67
N ALA A 183 -20.01 -17.61 -12.65
CA ALA A 183 -21.27 -16.87 -12.51
C ALA A 183 -22.31 -17.38 -13.52
N GLY A 184 -23.59 -17.22 -13.20
CA GLY A 184 -24.69 -17.75 -14.01
C GLY A 184 -24.97 -19.23 -13.75
N THR A 185 -26.11 -19.72 -14.23
CA THR A 185 -26.54 -21.14 -14.07
C THR A 185 -26.50 -21.93 -15.38
N GLY A 186 -26.09 -21.30 -16.48
CA GLY A 186 -26.20 -21.89 -17.81
C GLY A 186 -27.57 -21.70 -18.48
N ILE A 187 -28.55 -21.16 -17.73
CA ILE A 187 -29.93 -20.96 -18.17
C ILE A 187 -30.20 -19.46 -18.27
N ARG A 188 -30.86 -19.06 -19.36
CA ARG A 188 -31.34 -17.69 -19.56
C ARG A 188 -32.27 -17.28 -18.43
N GLY A 189 -31.98 -16.15 -17.79
CA GLY A 189 -32.90 -15.53 -16.85
C GLY A 189 -32.36 -14.24 -16.24
N SER A 190 -33.16 -13.63 -15.37
CA SER A 190 -32.87 -12.33 -14.74
C SER A 190 -32.73 -12.39 -13.22
N ALA A 191 -32.86 -13.59 -12.61
CA ALA A 191 -32.60 -13.78 -11.18
C ALA A 191 -31.15 -13.37 -10.81
N SER A 192 -30.88 -13.19 -9.51
CA SER A 192 -29.56 -12.78 -9.01
C SER A 192 -28.43 -13.72 -9.44
N ASN A 193 -28.71 -15.01 -9.53
CA ASN A 193 -27.76 -16.05 -9.96
C ASN A 193 -27.87 -16.40 -11.47
N GLN A 194 -28.75 -15.76 -12.22
CA GLN A 194 -28.94 -16.01 -13.66
C GLN A 194 -28.39 -14.85 -14.49
N LEU A 195 -28.01 -15.17 -15.72
CA LEU A 195 -27.52 -14.21 -16.71
C LEU A 195 -28.29 -14.43 -18.01
N TRP A 196 -28.27 -13.44 -18.89
CA TRP A 196 -28.77 -13.53 -20.25
C TRP A 196 -27.78 -12.88 -21.22
N ARG A 197 -27.06 -13.75 -21.92
CA ARG A 197 -26.03 -13.36 -22.91
C ARG A 197 -24.98 -12.42 -22.32
N PRO A 198 -24.23 -12.87 -21.29
CA PRO A 198 -23.18 -12.06 -20.70
C PRO A 198 -22.09 -11.74 -21.75
N LYS A 199 -21.48 -10.56 -21.64
CA LYS A 199 -20.42 -10.10 -22.55
C LYS A 199 -19.13 -9.86 -21.78
N GLY A 200 -18.68 -8.62 -21.62
CA GLY A 200 -17.45 -8.28 -20.91
C GLY A 200 -17.49 -8.66 -19.43
N ILE A 201 -16.28 -8.93 -18.94
CA ILE A 201 -16.02 -9.31 -17.57
C ILE A 201 -14.81 -8.56 -17.04
N TYR A 202 -14.80 -8.31 -15.74
CA TYR A 202 -13.65 -7.77 -15.02
C TYR A 202 -13.53 -8.47 -13.68
N VAL A 203 -12.32 -8.92 -13.33
CA VAL A 203 -12.06 -9.55 -12.03
C VAL A 203 -11.11 -8.64 -11.25
N ASN A 204 -11.53 -8.20 -10.08
CA ASN A 204 -10.71 -7.34 -9.23
C ASN A 204 -9.66 -8.17 -8.45
N VAL A 205 -8.80 -7.50 -7.70
CA VAL A 205 -7.76 -8.14 -6.85
C VAL A 205 -8.32 -9.01 -5.72
N ASN A 206 -9.58 -8.80 -5.32
CA ASN A 206 -10.29 -9.63 -4.33
C ASN A 206 -10.95 -10.86 -4.98
N LEU A 207 -10.79 -11.04 -6.30
CA LEU A 207 -11.42 -12.07 -7.10
C LEU A 207 -12.95 -11.92 -7.22
N ASP A 208 -13.47 -10.71 -6.99
CA ASP A 208 -14.86 -10.39 -7.31
C ASP A 208 -15.00 -10.22 -8.82
N LEU A 209 -16.06 -10.80 -9.38
CA LEU A 209 -16.33 -10.84 -10.81
C LEU A 209 -17.48 -9.89 -11.16
N TYR A 210 -17.16 -8.89 -11.98
CA TYR A 210 -18.15 -8.02 -12.62
C TYR A 210 -18.48 -8.58 -14.00
N VAL A 211 -19.77 -8.70 -14.30
CA VAL A 211 -20.28 -9.24 -15.56
C VAL A 211 -21.26 -8.26 -16.18
N THR A 212 -21.03 -7.87 -17.43
CA THR A 212 -22.06 -7.16 -18.20
C THR A 212 -23.08 -8.16 -18.73
N ASP A 213 -24.29 -8.06 -18.20
CA ASP A 213 -25.41 -8.95 -18.48
C ASP A 213 -26.27 -8.33 -19.58
N CYS A 214 -25.75 -8.35 -20.83
CA CYS A 214 -26.22 -7.49 -21.92
C CYS A 214 -27.74 -7.53 -22.12
N TRP A 215 -28.37 -8.70 -22.20
CA TRP A 215 -29.82 -8.75 -22.50
C TRP A 215 -30.72 -8.52 -21.29
N ASN A 216 -30.14 -8.40 -20.09
CA ASN A 216 -30.81 -7.90 -18.90
C ASN A 216 -30.48 -6.42 -18.61
N ASP A 217 -29.75 -5.73 -19.51
CA ASP A 217 -29.42 -4.30 -19.42
C ASP A 217 -28.81 -3.88 -18.07
N ARG A 218 -27.94 -4.72 -17.52
CA ARG A 218 -27.35 -4.53 -16.18
C ARG A 218 -25.90 -4.98 -16.08
N VAL A 219 -25.25 -4.58 -14.98
CA VAL A 219 -23.96 -5.12 -14.54
C VAL A 219 -24.15 -5.83 -13.20
N GLN A 220 -23.70 -7.08 -13.14
CA GLN A 220 -23.78 -7.93 -11.95
C GLN A 220 -22.39 -8.09 -11.31
N LEU A 221 -22.33 -7.97 -9.98
CA LEU A 221 -21.16 -8.26 -9.16
C LEU A 221 -21.36 -9.58 -8.43
N PHE A 222 -20.46 -10.53 -8.64
CA PHE A 222 -20.39 -11.80 -7.92
C PHE A 222 -19.16 -11.77 -7.01
N HIS A 223 -19.38 -11.79 -5.69
CA HIS A 223 -18.27 -11.92 -4.75
C HIS A 223 -17.61 -13.29 -4.86
N SER A 224 -16.31 -13.34 -4.57
CA SER A 224 -15.54 -14.58 -4.68
C SER A 224 -16.17 -15.72 -3.85
N GLY A 225 -16.60 -16.78 -4.54
CA GLY A 225 -17.23 -17.96 -3.91
C GLY A 225 -18.76 -17.87 -3.76
N GLU A 226 -19.36 -16.72 -4.04
CA GLU A 226 -20.81 -16.55 -4.05
C GLU A 226 -21.42 -16.88 -5.41
N SER A 227 -22.67 -17.37 -5.40
CA SER A 227 -23.42 -17.72 -6.61
C SER A 227 -24.49 -16.69 -6.98
N ASN A 228 -24.89 -15.83 -6.04
CA ASN A 228 -25.82 -14.74 -6.27
C ASN A 228 -25.05 -13.47 -6.60
N GLY A 229 -25.46 -12.80 -7.68
CA GLY A 229 -24.94 -11.51 -8.08
C GLY A 229 -25.73 -10.35 -7.47
N ILE A 230 -25.04 -9.25 -7.21
CA ILE A 230 -25.59 -7.96 -6.81
C ILE A 230 -25.61 -7.05 -8.03
N THR A 231 -26.75 -6.44 -8.34
CA THR A 231 -26.85 -5.53 -9.48
C THR A 231 -26.29 -4.17 -9.10
N VAL A 232 -25.14 -3.82 -9.68
CA VAL A 232 -24.37 -2.60 -9.36
C VAL A 232 -24.65 -1.45 -10.32
N ALA A 233 -25.19 -1.73 -11.51
CA ALA A 233 -25.57 -0.72 -12.50
C ALA A 233 -26.67 -1.23 -13.44
N GLY A 234 -27.51 -0.33 -13.96
CA GLY A 234 -28.55 -0.64 -14.93
C GLY A 234 -29.86 -1.15 -14.32
N TYR A 235 -30.61 -1.94 -15.11
CA TYR A 235 -31.94 -2.41 -14.74
C TYR A 235 -31.91 -3.28 -13.48
N ALA A 236 -32.89 -3.08 -12.57
CA ALA A 236 -32.99 -3.73 -11.26
C ALA A 236 -31.87 -3.39 -10.25
N SER A 237 -31.10 -2.33 -10.47
CA SER A 237 -30.28 -1.71 -9.42
C SER A 237 -31.14 -1.17 -8.27
N LEU A 238 -30.66 -1.30 -7.03
CA LEU A 238 -31.33 -0.74 -5.85
C LEU A 238 -31.49 0.80 -5.93
N ASN A 239 -30.50 1.48 -6.51
CA ASN A 239 -30.47 2.92 -6.69
C ASN A 239 -30.15 3.24 -8.17
N PRO A 240 -31.14 3.15 -9.08
CA PRO A 240 -30.90 3.32 -10.50
C PRO A 240 -30.53 4.78 -10.82
N THR A 241 -29.28 5.00 -11.22
CA THR A 241 -28.78 6.33 -11.66
C THR A 241 -28.50 6.39 -13.16
N ILE A 242 -28.60 5.25 -13.86
CA ILE A 242 -28.43 5.15 -15.31
C ILE A 242 -29.31 4.03 -15.88
N THR A 243 -29.82 4.23 -17.09
CA THR A 243 -30.41 3.17 -17.92
C THR A 243 -29.37 2.73 -18.93
N LEU A 244 -28.96 1.46 -18.86
CA LEU A 244 -28.03 0.84 -19.80
C LEU A 244 -28.82 0.13 -20.90
N ARG A 245 -28.16 -0.13 -22.03
CA ARG A 245 -28.69 -0.97 -23.10
C ARG A 245 -27.60 -1.85 -23.68
N CYS A 246 -27.73 -3.15 -23.47
CA CYS A 246 -26.75 -4.17 -23.84
C CYS A 246 -25.29 -3.77 -23.51
N PRO A 247 -24.95 -3.54 -22.22
CA PRO A 247 -23.58 -3.21 -21.84
C PRO A 247 -22.59 -4.28 -22.30
N ASN A 248 -21.40 -3.86 -22.74
CA ASN A 248 -20.39 -4.77 -23.32
C ASN A 248 -19.11 -4.81 -22.47
N GLY A 249 -18.21 -3.83 -22.58
CA GLY A 249 -17.03 -3.71 -21.73
C GLY A 249 -17.33 -3.15 -20.33
N VAL A 250 -16.58 -3.60 -19.34
CA VAL A 250 -16.60 -3.10 -17.96
C VAL A 250 -15.19 -3.11 -17.39
N ILE A 251 -14.76 -2.03 -16.75
CA ILE A 251 -13.49 -1.96 -15.99
C ILE A 251 -13.66 -1.10 -14.74
N LEU A 252 -12.80 -1.34 -13.76
CA LEU A 252 -12.66 -0.50 -12.57
C LEU A 252 -11.37 0.31 -12.65
N ASP A 253 -11.41 1.53 -12.13
CA ASP A 253 -10.20 2.27 -11.77
C ASP A 253 -9.69 1.82 -10.39
N ALA A 254 -8.59 2.41 -9.91
CA ALA A 254 -7.96 1.98 -8.65
C ALA A 254 -8.77 2.36 -7.41
N GLU A 255 -9.68 3.35 -7.52
CA GLU A 255 -10.63 3.76 -6.48
C GLU A 255 -11.96 3.02 -6.57
N LYS A 256 -12.04 2.00 -7.44
CA LYS A 256 -13.24 1.16 -7.68
C LYS A 256 -14.42 1.91 -8.30
N TYR A 257 -14.19 3.03 -8.98
CA TYR A 257 -15.18 3.61 -9.89
C TYR A 257 -15.36 2.70 -11.11
N LEU A 258 -16.61 2.43 -11.45
CA LEU A 258 -17.03 1.54 -12.53
C LEU A 258 -17.21 2.31 -13.83
N PHE A 259 -16.56 1.84 -14.88
CA PHE A 259 -16.66 2.37 -16.24
C PHE A 259 -17.23 1.30 -17.16
N ILE A 260 -18.23 1.65 -17.96
CA ILE A 260 -19.03 0.70 -18.74
C ILE A 260 -19.17 1.20 -20.17
N VAL A 261 -19.00 0.27 -21.12
CA VAL A 261 -19.42 0.46 -22.52
C VAL A 261 -20.92 0.21 -22.60
N ASP A 262 -21.70 1.27 -22.75
CA ASP A 262 -23.15 1.21 -22.96
C ASP A 262 -23.40 1.10 -24.47
N GLN A 263 -23.16 -0.11 -25.01
CA GLN A 263 -22.94 -0.37 -26.43
C GLN A 263 -24.07 0.12 -27.33
N ASP A 264 -25.31 -0.28 -27.05
CA ASP A 264 -26.44 0.05 -27.93
C ASP A 264 -26.86 1.53 -27.80
N ASN A 265 -26.51 2.18 -26.69
CA ASN A 265 -26.62 3.63 -26.55
C ASN A 265 -25.41 4.40 -27.12
N SER A 266 -24.43 3.69 -27.68
CA SER A 266 -23.23 4.23 -28.34
C SER A 266 -22.43 5.22 -27.49
N ARG A 267 -22.24 4.90 -26.20
CA ARG A 267 -21.53 5.78 -25.25
C ARG A 267 -20.71 4.99 -24.22
N ILE A 268 -19.79 5.69 -23.57
CA ILE A 268 -19.09 5.20 -22.37
C ILE A 268 -19.64 5.95 -21.16
N VAL A 269 -20.00 5.23 -20.10
CA VAL A 269 -20.50 5.80 -18.84
C VAL A 269 -19.57 5.45 -17.69
N GLY A 270 -19.53 6.29 -16.66
CA GLY A 270 -18.75 6.05 -15.45
C GLY A 270 -19.53 6.40 -14.19
N SER A 271 -19.31 5.65 -13.11
CA SER A 271 -19.85 5.97 -11.79
C SER A 271 -19.11 7.17 -11.18
N GLY A 272 -19.82 8.00 -10.43
CA GLY A 272 -19.25 9.03 -9.56
C GLY A 272 -20.09 9.19 -8.29
N LEU A 273 -19.75 10.19 -7.47
CA LEU A 273 -20.44 10.46 -6.20
C LEU A 273 -21.95 10.69 -6.34
N ASN A 274 -22.37 11.25 -7.49
CA ASN A 274 -23.77 11.56 -7.78
C ASN A 274 -24.44 10.49 -8.66
N GLY A 275 -23.86 9.28 -8.74
CA GLY A 275 -24.30 8.22 -9.63
C GLY A 275 -23.56 8.17 -10.96
N PHE A 276 -24.08 7.38 -11.90
CA PHE A 276 -23.49 7.23 -13.23
C PHE A 276 -23.75 8.43 -14.12
N ARG A 277 -22.78 8.76 -14.98
CA ARG A 277 -22.93 9.77 -16.03
C ARG A 277 -22.27 9.34 -17.32
N CYS A 278 -22.68 9.96 -18.41
CA CYS A 278 -22.01 9.80 -19.69
C CYS A 278 -20.66 10.54 -19.68
N LEU A 279 -19.62 9.86 -20.19
CA LEU A 279 -18.26 10.38 -20.28
C LEU A 279 -17.93 10.82 -21.69
N VAL A 280 -18.17 9.93 -22.67
CA VAL A 280 -17.93 10.17 -24.11
C VAL A 280 -19.00 9.48 -24.95
N GLY A 281 -19.26 9.96 -26.17
CA GLY A 281 -20.33 9.45 -27.03
C GLY A 281 -21.74 9.91 -26.63
N CYS A 282 -21.85 11.01 -25.88
CA CYS A 282 -23.12 11.46 -25.28
C CYS A 282 -24.10 12.09 -26.28
N TYR A 283 -23.71 12.25 -27.54
CA TYR A 283 -24.47 12.92 -28.59
C TYR A 283 -25.14 11.93 -29.57
N GLY A 284 -25.43 10.71 -29.08
CA GLY A 284 -26.01 9.64 -29.87
C GLY A 284 -25.00 8.95 -30.79
N TYR A 285 -25.50 8.01 -31.58
CA TYR A 285 -24.68 7.25 -32.52
C TYR A 285 -24.26 8.12 -33.72
N GLY A 286 -23.04 7.89 -34.22
CA GLY A 286 -22.53 8.59 -35.40
C GLY A 286 -21.02 8.44 -35.54
N SER A 287 -20.44 9.15 -36.52
CA SER A 287 -19.02 9.05 -36.89
C SER A 287 -18.21 10.32 -36.59
N GLN A 288 -18.84 11.36 -36.04
CA GLN A 288 -18.16 12.58 -35.60
C GLN A 288 -17.16 12.29 -34.46
N SER A 289 -16.25 13.23 -34.17
CA SER A 289 -15.21 13.07 -33.13
C SER A 289 -15.79 12.82 -31.73
N ASN A 290 -16.96 13.38 -31.44
CA ASN A 290 -17.69 13.26 -30.17
C ASN A 290 -18.76 12.17 -30.16
N GLN A 291 -18.89 11.40 -31.23
CA GLN A 291 -19.84 10.31 -31.39
C GLN A 291 -19.11 8.97 -31.54
N LEU A 292 -19.79 7.90 -31.15
CA LEU A 292 -19.35 6.52 -31.31
C LEU A 292 -20.45 5.75 -32.04
N PHE A 293 -20.15 4.56 -32.58
CA PHE A 293 -21.15 3.67 -33.14
C PHE A 293 -20.87 2.21 -32.77
N LEU A 294 -21.73 1.69 -31.90
CA LEU A 294 -21.59 0.38 -31.24
C LEU A 294 -20.16 0.15 -30.71
N PRO A 295 -19.65 1.01 -29.80
CA PRO A 295 -18.37 0.78 -29.16
C PRO A 295 -18.39 -0.58 -28.44
N TYR A 296 -17.28 -1.29 -28.46
CA TYR A 296 -17.24 -2.67 -27.95
C TYR A 296 -16.44 -2.80 -26.66
N SER A 297 -15.19 -2.35 -26.67
CA SER A 297 -14.25 -2.35 -25.54
C SER A 297 -13.47 -1.03 -25.43
N PHE A 298 -12.89 -0.79 -24.27
CA PHE A 298 -12.00 0.35 -24.01
C PHE A 298 -10.95 -0.01 -22.97
N SER A 299 -9.87 0.76 -22.94
CA SER A 299 -8.80 0.66 -21.95
C SER A 299 -8.21 2.04 -21.65
N PHE A 300 -7.56 2.18 -20.49
CA PHE A 300 -6.85 3.40 -20.13
C PHE A 300 -5.34 3.29 -20.37
N ASP A 301 -4.71 4.42 -20.68
CA ASP A 301 -3.26 4.56 -20.54
C ASP A 301 -2.86 4.96 -19.11
N ARG A 302 -1.56 4.92 -18.82
CA ARG A 302 -1.00 5.33 -17.53
C ARG A 302 -1.32 6.78 -17.14
N CYS A 303 -1.61 7.63 -18.12
CA CYS A 303 -1.98 9.03 -17.92
C CYS A 303 -3.49 9.22 -17.68
N GLY A 304 -4.29 8.15 -17.83
CA GLY A 304 -5.74 8.14 -17.68
C GLY A 304 -6.51 8.48 -18.96
N ASN A 305 -5.86 8.57 -20.13
CA ASN A 305 -6.56 8.77 -21.40
C ASN A 305 -7.29 7.48 -21.79
N MET A 306 -8.47 7.63 -22.41
CA MET A 306 -9.33 6.51 -22.76
C MET A 306 -9.16 6.14 -24.24
N PHE A 307 -8.91 4.87 -24.52
CA PHE A 307 -8.88 4.32 -25.88
C PHE A 307 -10.07 3.41 -26.09
N VAL A 308 -10.92 3.72 -27.06
CA VAL A 308 -12.19 3.04 -27.32
C VAL A 308 -12.15 2.38 -28.70
N THR A 309 -12.57 1.13 -28.77
CA THR A 309 -12.87 0.45 -30.04
C THR A 309 -14.24 0.90 -30.54
N ASP A 310 -14.24 1.75 -31.56
CA ASP A 310 -15.43 2.28 -32.20
C ASP A 310 -15.80 1.38 -33.40
N THR A 311 -16.33 0.20 -33.06
CA THR A 311 -16.32 -1.00 -33.92
C THR A 311 -17.02 -0.82 -35.27
N LEU A 312 -18.21 -0.21 -35.30
CA LEU A 312 -18.94 0.01 -36.55
C LEU A 312 -18.47 1.24 -37.34
N ASN A 313 -17.71 2.14 -36.71
CA ASN A 313 -16.94 3.17 -37.43
C ASN A 313 -15.55 2.68 -37.86
N HIS A 314 -15.19 1.43 -37.56
CA HIS A 314 -13.93 0.77 -37.94
C HIS A 314 -12.69 1.55 -37.52
N ARG A 315 -12.70 2.13 -36.31
CA ARG A 315 -11.62 2.96 -35.80
C ARG A 315 -11.35 2.74 -34.31
N ILE A 316 -10.21 3.24 -33.84
CA ILE A 316 -9.87 3.39 -32.43
C ILE A 316 -9.87 4.89 -32.11
N GLN A 317 -10.68 5.30 -31.14
CA GLN A 317 -10.76 6.69 -30.67
C GLN A 317 -10.00 6.85 -29.35
N LYS A 318 -9.16 7.88 -29.25
CA LYS A 318 -8.46 8.31 -28.03
C LYS A 318 -9.11 9.57 -27.48
N PHE A 319 -9.56 9.54 -26.24
CA PHE A 319 -10.11 10.69 -25.52
C PHE A 319 -9.14 11.11 -24.42
N LEU A 320 -8.77 12.38 -24.38
CA LEU A 320 -7.78 12.90 -23.44
C LEU A 320 -8.42 13.20 -22.09
N LEU A 321 -7.77 12.77 -21.01
CA LEU A 321 -8.19 13.17 -19.66
C LEU A 321 -7.89 14.66 -19.47
N MET A 322 -8.92 15.45 -19.15
CA MET A 322 -8.76 16.88 -18.90
C MET A 322 -8.10 17.08 -17.53
N LYS A 323 -7.02 17.87 -17.53
CA LYS A 323 -6.30 18.26 -16.31
C LYS A 323 -6.32 19.79 -16.16
N ASP A 324 -6.41 20.27 -14.93
CA ASP A 324 -6.27 21.68 -14.61
C ASP A 324 -4.81 22.14 -14.76
N SER A 325 -4.57 23.44 -14.56
CA SER A 325 -3.24 24.05 -14.68
C SER A 325 -2.17 23.43 -13.77
N PHE A 326 -2.57 22.65 -12.76
CA PHE A 326 -1.72 21.96 -11.80
C PHE A 326 -1.57 20.46 -12.09
N GLY A 327 -2.14 19.97 -13.20
CA GLY A 327 -2.06 18.57 -13.62
C GLY A 327 -3.06 17.65 -12.92
N THR A 328 -4.04 18.18 -12.18
CA THR A 328 -5.09 17.41 -11.51
C THR A 328 -6.32 17.28 -12.42
N PRO A 329 -7.07 16.15 -12.40
CA PRO A 329 -8.25 16.00 -13.26
C PRO A 329 -9.28 17.10 -13.02
N VAL A 330 -9.72 17.78 -14.09
CA VAL A 330 -10.68 18.90 -13.99
C VAL A 330 -12.03 18.39 -13.49
N ASN A 331 -12.58 19.03 -12.46
CA ASN A 331 -13.92 18.77 -11.94
C ASN A 331 -14.86 19.87 -12.44
N ILE A 332 -15.64 19.60 -13.49
CA ILE A 332 -16.60 20.58 -14.04
C ILE A 332 -17.96 20.34 -13.38
N GLN A 333 -18.41 21.25 -12.51
CA GLN A 333 -19.80 21.31 -12.08
C GLN A 333 -20.63 22.02 -13.14
N TYR A 334 -21.56 21.29 -13.78
CA TYR A 334 -22.50 21.88 -14.72
C TYR A 334 -23.54 22.72 -13.96
N THR A 335 -23.36 24.04 -13.89
CA THR A 335 -24.45 24.96 -13.57
C THR A 335 -25.29 25.18 -14.83
N HIS A 336 -26.40 24.46 -14.96
CA HIS A 336 -27.47 24.89 -15.86
C HIS A 336 -28.07 26.19 -15.32
N SER A 337 -27.73 27.33 -15.92
CA SER A 337 -28.55 28.54 -15.81
C SER A 337 -29.10 28.88 -17.19
N SER A 338 -30.30 28.39 -17.48
CA SER A 338 -31.14 28.99 -18.50
C SER A 338 -31.62 30.34 -17.98
N ARG A 339 -31.07 31.44 -18.49
CA ARG A 339 -31.77 32.73 -18.57
C ARG A 339 -31.31 33.49 -19.80
N LEU A 340 -32.24 33.64 -20.74
CA LEU A 340 -32.21 34.65 -21.79
C LEU A 340 -32.10 36.02 -21.11
N THR A 341 -31.10 36.80 -21.50
CA THR A 341 -31.19 38.27 -21.53
C THR A 341 -30.36 38.78 -22.70
N ASP A 342 -31.03 39.50 -23.58
CA ASP A 342 -30.48 40.37 -24.61
C ASP A 342 -29.51 41.37 -23.98
N ASP A 343 -28.27 41.41 -24.47
CA ASP A 343 -27.45 42.62 -24.61
C ASP A 343 -26.08 42.25 -25.24
N SER A 344 -26.04 42.35 -26.59
CA SER A 344 -24.97 42.80 -27.51
C SER A 344 -23.46 42.59 -27.23
N PRO A 345 -22.55 42.54 -28.25
CA PRO A 345 -22.73 42.59 -29.70
C PRO A 345 -22.13 41.37 -30.44
N THR A 346 -22.77 40.98 -31.54
CA THR A 346 -22.19 40.11 -32.58
C THR A 346 -20.96 40.74 -33.20
N TYR A 347 -19.84 40.02 -33.22
CA TYR A 347 -18.76 40.26 -34.18
C TYR A 347 -18.48 38.98 -34.97
N TYR A 348 -18.82 39.02 -36.25
CA TYR A 348 -18.26 38.12 -37.26
C TYR A 348 -16.76 38.41 -37.38
N ARG A 349 -15.93 37.37 -37.47
CA ARG A 349 -14.66 37.50 -38.18
C ARG A 349 -14.26 36.23 -38.90
N ASP A 350 -14.10 36.42 -40.20
CA ASP A 350 -13.55 35.55 -41.22
C ASP A 350 -12.08 35.23 -40.91
N CYS A 351 -11.72 33.94 -40.89
CA CYS A 351 -10.36 33.47 -40.63
C CYS A 351 -9.63 33.20 -41.96
N LYS A 352 -8.85 34.17 -42.43
CA LYS A 352 -7.71 33.88 -43.31
C LYS A 352 -6.45 33.74 -42.46
N VAL A 353 -5.91 32.53 -42.50
CA VAL A 353 -4.63 32.00 -41.97
C VAL A 353 -3.43 32.91 -42.29
N PRO A 354 -2.27 32.87 -41.58
CA PRO A 354 -1.92 32.26 -40.28
C PRO A 354 -1.28 33.26 -39.29
N GLN A 355 -1.75 33.33 -38.05
CA GLN A 355 -0.98 33.54 -36.80
C GLN A 355 -1.93 34.07 -35.72
N CYS A 356 -2.18 33.25 -34.70
CA CYS A 356 -2.92 33.67 -33.52
C CYS A 356 -1.92 33.91 -32.38
N HIS A 357 -1.93 35.13 -31.83
CA HIS A 357 -1.45 35.41 -30.49
C HIS A 357 -2.58 35.21 -29.49
N TYR A 358 -2.25 34.68 -28.31
CA TYR A 358 -3.16 34.47 -27.20
C TYR A 358 -3.10 35.68 -26.26
N GLU A 359 -4.26 36.12 -25.74
CA GLU A 359 -4.31 36.89 -24.50
C GLU A 359 -5.31 36.26 -23.52
N THR A 360 -4.87 36.29 -22.26
CA THR A 360 -5.32 35.58 -21.07
C THR A 360 -6.69 36.02 -20.55
N LEU A 361 -7.50 35.05 -20.12
CA LEU A 361 -8.71 35.30 -19.34
C LEU A 361 -8.36 35.44 -17.84
N GLN A 362 -8.59 36.61 -17.24
CA GLN A 362 -8.54 36.80 -15.79
C GLN A 362 -9.83 36.26 -15.16
N ILE A 363 -9.70 35.25 -14.29
CA ILE A 363 -10.81 34.73 -13.49
C ILE A 363 -10.75 35.38 -12.11
N HIS A 364 -11.81 36.11 -11.75
CA HIS A 364 -12.06 36.54 -10.37
C HIS A 364 -12.45 35.33 -9.52
N VAL A 365 -11.54 34.88 -8.66
CA VAL A 365 -11.83 33.83 -7.67
C VAL A 365 -12.46 34.48 -6.44
N ASN A 366 -13.78 34.37 -6.32
CA ASN A 366 -14.46 34.67 -5.06
C ASN A 366 -14.05 33.61 -4.02
N THR A 367 -13.13 33.98 -3.13
CA THR A 367 -12.63 33.13 -2.04
C THR A 367 -13.50 33.27 -0.81
N THR A 368 -14.73 32.78 -0.85
CA THR A 368 -15.58 32.68 0.36
C THR A 368 -16.44 31.41 0.36
N GLY A 369 -15.82 30.28 0.74
CA GLY A 369 -16.53 29.06 1.18
C GLY A 369 -15.69 27.77 1.08
N PRO A 370 -15.89 26.82 2.02
CA PRO A 370 -15.12 26.70 3.26
C PRO A 370 -13.71 26.12 3.06
N LYS A 371 -12.74 26.71 3.77
CA LYS A 371 -11.45 26.08 4.10
C LYS A 371 -11.72 24.93 5.08
N GLU A 372 -11.92 23.71 4.58
CA GLU A 372 -11.68 22.51 5.38
C GLU A 372 -10.83 21.54 4.55
N SER A 373 -9.53 21.61 4.78
CA SER A 373 -8.65 20.46 4.61
C SER A 373 -9.23 19.30 5.41
N SER A 374 -9.89 18.36 4.74
CA SER A 374 -10.45 17.17 5.36
C SER A 374 -9.31 16.32 5.92
N CYS A 375 -9.25 16.29 7.25
CA CYS A 375 -8.40 15.42 8.04
C CYS A 375 -8.59 13.97 7.66
N VAL A 376 -7.50 13.24 7.42
CA VAL A 376 -7.57 11.80 7.20
C VAL A 376 -6.59 11.13 8.13
N ILE A 377 -7.12 10.25 8.99
CA ILE A 377 -6.42 9.48 10.02
C ILE A 377 -6.44 8.01 9.60
N GLY A 378 -5.30 7.32 9.58
CA GLY A 378 -5.20 5.87 9.35
C GLY A 378 -3.76 5.32 9.36
N ASP A 379 -3.57 4.15 9.99
CA ASP A 379 -2.29 3.43 10.16
C ASP A 379 -1.85 2.64 8.91
N GLN A 380 -1.86 3.29 7.73
CA GLN A 380 -1.67 2.59 6.46
C GLN A 380 -0.29 2.76 5.85
N CYS A 381 0.13 1.73 5.11
CA CYS A 381 1.26 1.74 4.17
C CYS A 381 0.98 2.55 2.89
N ASN A 382 0.05 3.50 2.98
CA ASN A 382 -0.22 4.46 1.94
C ASN A 382 0.58 5.70 2.29
N PHE A 383 1.43 6.18 1.38
CA PHE A 383 2.16 7.43 1.54
C PHE A 383 1.24 8.64 1.80
N TYR A 384 -0.06 8.50 1.61
CA TYR A 384 -1.05 9.56 1.69
C TYR A 384 -2.05 9.43 2.86
N ILE A 385 -1.81 8.58 3.87
CA ILE A 385 -2.70 8.46 5.05
C ILE A 385 -1.87 8.41 6.34
N LYS A 386 -2.27 9.23 7.32
CA LYS A 386 -1.50 9.54 8.53
C LYS A 386 -1.85 8.60 9.69
N GLY A 387 -0.88 7.80 10.14
CA GLY A 387 -1.03 6.90 11.28
C GLY A 387 -0.95 7.58 12.64
N ILE A 388 -1.17 6.81 13.70
CA ILE A 388 -1.00 7.22 15.09
C ILE A 388 0.50 7.21 15.41
N GLY A 389 1.05 8.43 15.47
CA GLY A 389 2.47 8.72 15.50
C GLY A 389 2.95 9.11 14.10
N LEU A 390 3.39 10.36 13.94
CA LEU A 390 4.00 10.83 12.68
C LEU A 390 5.15 9.88 12.30
N THR A 391 4.95 9.14 11.22
CA THR A 391 6.01 8.30 10.67
C THR A 391 7.04 9.17 9.97
N LEU A 392 8.25 8.65 9.77
CA LEU A 392 9.25 9.36 8.98
C LEU A 392 8.75 9.64 7.55
N ASP A 393 7.90 8.75 7.01
CA ASP A 393 7.25 8.94 5.72
C ASP A 393 6.36 10.20 5.75
N ASP A 394 5.52 10.38 6.78
CA ASP A 394 4.64 11.56 6.93
C ASP A 394 5.40 12.88 7.09
N ILE A 395 6.56 12.83 7.74
CA ILE A 395 7.37 14.01 8.03
C ILE A 395 8.08 14.49 6.77
N LEU A 396 8.64 13.57 5.98
CA LEU A 396 9.48 13.91 4.82
C LEU A 396 8.72 13.95 3.48
N ARG A 397 7.48 13.45 3.44
CA ARG A 397 6.69 13.31 2.19
C ARG A 397 6.62 14.59 1.36
N ASP A 398 6.17 15.68 1.97
CA ASP A 398 5.85 16.92 1.24
C ASP A 398 7.12 17.71 0.85
N GLU A 399 8.29 17.26 1.33
CA GLU A 399 9.60 17.90 1.12
C GLU A 399 10.48 17.18 0.10
N LEU A 400 10.18 15.91 -0.21
CA LEU A 400 10.96 15.09 -1.15
C LEU A 400 10.49 15.29 -2.59
N GLN A 401 11.40 15.72 -3.47
CA GLN A 401 11.11 15.87 -4.90
C GLN A 401 11.37 14.55 -5.65
N PRO A 402 10.40 13.99 -6.38
CA PRO A 402 10.58 12.75 -7.13
C PRO A 402 11.55 12.93 -8.31
N ASN A 403 12.28 11.87 -8.66
CA ASN A 403 13.30 11.83 -9.73
C ASN A 403 14.48 12.80 -9.59
N THR A 404 14.67 13.41 -8.41
CA THR A 404 15.78 14.33 -8.14
C THR A 404 16.85 13.65 -7.28
N VAL A 405 18.11 13.65 -7.73
CA VAL A 405 19.24 13.08 -6.97
C VAL A 405 19.41 13.80 -5.62
N LEU A 406 19.83 13.10 -4.57
CA LEU A 406 19.93 13.62 -3.20
C LEU A 406 20.68 14.96 -3.07
N ASN A 407 21.73 15.20 -3.86
CA ASN A 407 22.47 16.46 -3.83
C ASN A 407 21.62 17.69 -4.24
N ASN A 408 20.63 17.46 -5.10
CA ASN A 408 19.73 18.47 -5.64
C ASN A 408 18.39 18.56 -4.88
N GLN A 409 18.20 17.73 -3.85
CA GLN A 409 17.07 17.85 -2.93
C GLN A 409 17.18 19.11 -2.07
N SER A 410 16.09 19.46 -1.38
CA SER A 410 16.04 20.62 -0.48
C SER A 410 17.11 20.57 0.61
N PHE A 411 17.48 21.74 1.16
CA PHE A 411 18.42 21.83 2.28
C PHE A 411 17.96 20.98 3.48
N SER A 412 16.65 20.99 3.75
CA SER A 412 16.04 20.21 4.84
C SER A 412 16.29 18.71 4.71
N ILE A 413 16.12 18.15 3.51
CA ILE A 413 16.38 16.72 3.27
C ILE A 413 17.86 16.39 3.44
N LYS A 414 18.77 17.20 2.90
CA LYS A 414 20.22 17.01 3.03
C LYS A 414 20.68 17.07 4.49
N LEU A 415 20.18 18.05 5.25
CA LEU A 415 20.48 18.17 6.67
C LEU A 415 19.88 17.00 7.47
N SER A 416 18.67 16.54 7.15
CA SER A 416 18.06 15.36 7.79
C SER A 416 18.89 14.08 7.55
N ALA A 417 19.43 13.90 6.35
CA ALA A 417 20.31 12.77 6.04
C ALA A 417 21.61 12.84 6.85
N GLY A 418 22.21 14.03 6.95
CA GLY A 418 23.39 14.27 7.79
C GLY A 418 23.15 13.96 9.27
N LEU A 419 22.05 14.46 9.85
CA LEU A 419 21.69 14.20 11.24
C LEU A 419 21.45 12.71 11.52
N THR A 420 20.77 12.01 10.61
CA THR A 420 20.52 10.56 10.72
C THR A 420 21.82 9.76 10.73
N ILE A 421 22.80 10.13 9.90
CA ILE A 421 24.14 9.51 9.89
C ILE A 421 24.87 9.75 11.22
N ILE A 422 24.85 10.99 11.75
CA ILE A 422 25.49 11.33 13.03
C ILE A 422 24.89 10.49 14.16
N MET A 423 23.55 10.40 14.22
CA MET A 423 22.86 9.59 15.22
C MET A 423 23.19 8.11 15.09
N PHE A 424 23.27 7.58 13.86
CA PHE A 424 23.68 6.20 13.62
C PHE A 424 25.08 5.92 14.14
N VAL A 425 26.05 6.77 13.83
CA VAL A 425 27.44 6.60 14.29
C VAL A 425 27.53 6.70 15.81
N ALA A 426 26.90 7.71 16.42
CA ALA A 426 26.90 7.89 17.87
C ALA A 426 26.23 6.71 18.59
N GLY A 427 25.08 6.24 18.08
CA GLY A 427 24.36 5.10 18.63
C GLY A 427 25.14 3.79 18.48
N LEU A 428 25.79 3.56 17.33
CA LEU A 428 26.60 2.38 17.05
C LEU A 428 27.76 2.29 18.04
N ILE A 429 28.49 3.39 18.25
CA ILE A 429 29.58 3.48 19.23
C ILE A 429 29.06 3.14 20.64
N ASN A 430 27.97 3.78 21.08
CA ASN A 430 27.40 3.52 22.41
C ASN A 430 26.96 2.05 22.58
N SER A 431 26.32 1.46 21.58
CA SER A 431 25.85 0.08 21.60
C SER A 431 27.00 -0.91 21.69
N ILE A 432 28.08 -0.69 20.93
CA ILE A 432 29.29 -1.52 20.97
C ILE A 432 29.97 -1.43 22.35
N LEU A 433 30.14 -0.22 22.89
CA LEU A 433 30.77 -0.03 24.21
C LEU A 433 29.94 -0.69 25.32
N SER A 434 28.61 -0.58 25.26
CA SER A 434 27.70 -1.25 26.17
C SER A 434 27.77 -2.78 26.05
N PHE A 435 27.75 -3.29 24.82
CA PHE A 435 27.87 -4.72 24.53
C PHE A 435 29.16 -5.31 25.11
N ILE A 436 30.31 -4.66 24.88
CA ILE A 436 31.61 -5.07 25.43
C ILE A 436 31.56 -5.14 26.96
N THR A 437 30.88 -4.19 27.61
CA THR A 437 30.76 -4.12 29.07
C THR A 437 29.94 -5.29 29.64
N PHE A 438 28.81 -5.60 29.02
CA PHE A 438 27.85 -6.58 29.53
C PHE A 438 28.08 -8.00 29.01
N GLN A 439 28.98 -8.20 28.05
CA GLN A 439 29.42 -9.53 27.62
C GLN A 439 30.28 -10.23 28.70
N ASN A 440 30.87 -9.46 29.63
CA ASN A 440 31.68 -10.00 30.72
C ASN A 440 30.85 -10.89 31.67
N LYS A 441 31.39 -12.05 32.04
CA LYS A 441 30.74 -12.99 32.98
C LYS A 441 30.53 -12.39 34.37
N ASP A 442 31.38 -11.44 34.78
CA ASP A 442 31.29 -10.77 36.08
C ASP A 442 30.09 -9.81 36.15
N SER A 443 29.77 -9.13 35.04
CA SER A 443 28.58 -8.27 34.98
C SER A 443 27.29 -9.09 34.88
N GLN A 444 27.35 -10.33 34.36
CA GLN A 444 26.22 -11.26 34.26
C GLN A 444 26.03 -12.16 35.51
N GLN A 445 26.58 -11.80 36.67
CA GLN A 445 26.42 -12.60 37.90
C GLN A 445 24.97 -12.63 38.45
N VAL A 446 24.14 -11.67 38.04
CA VAL A 446 22.72 -11.54 38.34
C VAL A 446 21.94 -11.20 37.08
N GLY A 447 20.62 -11.42 37.08
CA GLY A 447 19.75 -11.23 35.92
C GLY A 447 19.84 -9.82 35.30
N CYS A 448 20.07 -8.79 36.12
CA CYS A 448 20.27 -7.40 35.70
C CYS A 448 21.35 -7.25 34.63
N GLY A 449 22.45 -8.00 34.72
CA GLY A 449 23.51 -7.97 33.70
C GLY A 449 23.08 -8.61 32.38
N MET A 450 22.24 -9.65 32.45
CA MET A 450 21.67 -10.30 31.26
C MET A 450 20.66 -9.38 30.56
N TYR A 451 19.83 -8.67 31.32
CA TYR A 451 18.90 -7.68 30.76
C TYR A 451 19.64 -6.51 30.09
N LEU A 452 20.72 -6.00 30.70
CA LEU A 452 21.54 -4.94 30.11
C LEU A 452 22.31 -5.40 28.86
N LEU A 453 22.75 -6.66 28.82
CA LEU A 453 23.30 -7.24 27.59
C LEU A 453 22.23 -7.32 26.49
N ALA A 454 21.04 -7.83 26.81
CA ALA A 454 19.92 -7.90 25.87
C ALA A 454 19.54 -6.50 25.36
N SER A 455 19.48 -5.50 26.24
CA SER A 455 19.19 -4.09 25.91
C SER A 455 20.27 -3.49 24.98
N SER A 456 21.54 -3.84 25.19
CA SER A 456 22.64 -3.42 24.30
C SER A 456 22.49 -3.98 22.88
N ILE A 457 22.03 -5.23 22.76
CA ILE A 457 21.76 -5.88 21.46
C ILE A 457 20.53 -5.24 20.79
N THR A 458 19.45 -5.02 21.54
CA THR A 458 18.23 -4.42 21.00
C THR A 458 18.44 -2.97 20.57
N SER A 459 19.27 -2.21 21.28
CA SER A 459 19.67 -0.87 20.87
C SER A 459 20.44 -0.88 19.53
N LEU A 460 21.41 -1.78 19.38
CA LEU A 460 22.12 -1.95 18.11
C LEU A 460 21.16 -2.24 16.96
N LEU A 461 20.23 -3.19 17.15
CA LEU A 461 19.20 -3.53 16.17
C LEU A 461 18.28 -2.35 15.86
N THR A 462 17.91 -1.55 16.88
CA THR A 462 17.06 -0.37 16.73
C THR A 462 17.72 0.69 15.84
N ILE A 463 19.01 0.96 16.08
CA ILE A 463 19.79 1.95 15.31
C ILE A 463 19.97 1.49 13.86
N THR A 464 20.24 0.21 13.64
CA THR A 464 20.34 -0.38 12.30
C THR A 464 19.00 -0.29 11.56
N MET A 465 17.88 -0.65 12.20
CA MET A 465 16.56 -0.56 11.57
C MET A 465 16.13 0.88 11.30
N PHE A 466 16.47 1.81 12.19
CA PHE A 466 16.20 3.24 12.02
C PHE A 466 16.88 3.81 10.78
N ILE A 467 18.17 3.51 10.54
CA ILE A 467 18.85 4.00 9.34
C ILE A 467 18.33 3.33 8.07
N ILE A 468 17.99 2.03 8.13
CA ILE A 468 17.34 1.33 7.02
C ILE A 468 16.01 2.00 6.68
N LYS A 469 15.18 2.34 7.68
CA LYS A 469 13.92 3.05 7.50
C LYS A 469 14.13 4.40 6.82
N PHE A 470 15.07 5.21 7.30
CA PHE A 470 15.35 6.52 6.71
C PHE A 470 15.72 6.43 5.22
N TRP A 471 16.69 5.59 4.89
CA TRP A 471 17.12 5.44 3.50
C TRP A 471 16.06 4.79 2.63
N PHE A 472 15.25 3.89 3.19
CA PHE A 472 14.10 3.33 2.49
C PHE A 472 13.11 4.42 2.06
N VAL A 473 12.75 5.36 2.95
CA VAL A 473 11.87 6.50 2.60
C VAL A 473 12.49 7.36 1.50
N VAL A 474 13.75 7.77 1.66
CA VAL A 474 14.43 8.64 0.70
C VAL A 474 14.55 7.97 -0.68
N LEU A 475 14.95 6.70 -0.73
CA LEU A 475 15.14 5.97 -1.99
C LEU A 475 13.82 5.66 -2.69
N THR A 476 12.75 5.38 -1.94
CA THR A 476 11.41 5.12 -2.51
C THR A 476 10.81 6.38 -3.13
N HIS A 477 11.01 7.55 -2.52
CA HIS A 477 10.54 8.81 -3.10
C HIS A 477 11.39 9.33 -4.26
N ILE A 478 12.72 9.16 -4.21
CA ILE A 478 13.61 9.57 -5.31
C ILE A 478 13.39 8.69 -6.54
N ASN A 479 13.20 7.37 -6.35
CA ASN A 479 12.97 6.44 -7.45
C ASN A 479 11.48 6.23 -7.70
N VAL A 480 10.96 6.89 -8.75
CA VAL A 480 9.58 6.71 -9.25
C VAL A 480 9.27 5.26 -9.68
N SER A 481 10.29 4.41 -9.81
CA SER A 481 10.17 2.98 -10.15
C SER A 481 10.26 2.02 -8.95
N THR A 482 10.04 2.46 -7.71
CA THR A 482 9.99 1.51 -6.59
C THR A 482 8.76 0.62 -6.66
N SER A 483 8.99 -0.69 -6.76
CA SER A 483 7.89 -1.67 -6.87
C SER A 483 6.97 -1.59 -5.65
N LEU A 484 5.67 -1.75 -5.89
CA LEU A 484 4.64 -1.79 -4.83
C LEU A 484 4.93 -2.87 -3.77
N SER A 485 5.64 -3.94 -4.14
CA SER A 485 6.09 -4.98 -3.22
C SER A 485 7.21 -4.53 -2.28
N VAL A 486 8.15 -3.71 -2.76
CA VAL A 486 9.18 -3.10 -1.90
C VAL A 486 8.51 -2.17 -0.90
N LEU A 487 7.52 -1.39 -1.35
CA LEU A 487 6.70 -0.52 -0.52
C LEU A 487 5.89 -1.28 0.53
N ARG A 488 5.19 -2.34 0.12
CA ARG A 488 4.42 -3.25 1.00
C ARG A 488 5.32 -3.98 1.99
N GLY A 489 6.45 -4.53 1.54
CA GLY A 489 7.41 -5.24 2.37
C GLY A 489 8.10 -4.34 3.38
N GLY A 490 8.54 -3.16 2.95
CA GLY A 490 9.11 -2.14 3.82
C GLY A 490 8.12 -1.68 4.87
N CYS A 491 6.87 -1.43 4.47
CA CYS A 491 5.86 -1.03 5.43
C CYS A 491 5.49 -2.15 6.40
N ALA A 492 5.16 -3.35 5.93
CA ALA A 492 4.75 -4.48 6.78
C ALA A 492 5.85 -4.99 7.72
N SER A 493 7.13 -4.73 7.41
CA SER A 493 8.26 -5.28 8.16
C SER A 493 9.03 -4.22 8.95
N ILE A 494 9.44 -3.12 8.33
CA ILE A 494 10.41 -2.20 8.94
C ILE A 494 9.80 -1.50 10.16
N GLU A 495 8.57 -0.98 10.04
CA GLU A 495 7.93 -0.19 11.10
C GLU A 495 7.55 -1.05 12.33
N PRO A 496 6.88 -2.22 12.19
CA PRO A 496 6.55 -3.05 13.35
C PRO A 496 7.80 -3.63 14.03
N ILE A 497 8.84 -3.98 13.27
CA ILE A 497 10.10 -4.47 13.82
C ILE A 497 10.80 -3.35 14.61
N LEU A 498 10.82 -2.12 14.10
CA LEU A 498 11.40 -0.97 14.78
C LEU A 498 10.65 -0.66 16.09
N LYS A 499 9.31 -0.69 16.08
CA LYS A 499 8.48 -0.56 17.29
C LYS A 499 8.75 -1.66 18.31
N LEU A 500 8.84 -2.92 17.87
CA LEU A 500 9.16 -4.07 18.72
C LEU A 500 10.48 -3.87 19.46
N PHE A 501 11.55 -3.45 18.76
CA PHE A 501 12.84 -3.23 19.41
C PHE A 501 12.85 -2.07 20.40
N LEU A 502 12.18 -0.96 20.08
CA LEU A 502 12.02 0.18 21.00
C LEU A 502 11.28 -0.22 22.27
N TYR A 503 10.18 -0.96 22.15
CA TYR A 503 9.41 -1.41 23.31
C TYR A 503 10.15 -2.45 24.13
N LEU A 504 10.89 -3.36 23.46
CA LEU A 504 11.70 -4.36 24.14
C LEU A 504 12.79 -3.70 24.98
N ASP A 505 13.48 -2.69 24.45
CA ASP A 505 14.49 -1.92 25.18
C ASP A 505 13.91 -1.26 26.45
N GLY A 506 12.75 -0.61 26.33
CA GLY A 506 12.04 -0.02 27.46
C GLY A 506 11.73 -1.04 28.57
N TRP A 507 11.12 -2.17 28.21
CA TRP A 507 10.74 -3.20 29.18
C TRP A 507 11.94 -3.96 29.78
N LEU A 508 13.04 -4.12 29.04
CA LEU A 508 14.30 -4.66 29.59
C LEU A 508 14.87 -3.72 30.65
N ASN A 509 14.82 -2.40 30.42
CA ASN A 509 15.23 -1.40 31.42
C ASN A 509 14.33 -1.44 32.68
N ALA A 510 13.03 -1.65 32.52
CA ALA A 510 12.12 -1.87 33.65
C ALA A 510 12.49 -3.13 34.46
N CYS A 511 12.83 -4.24 33.78
CA CYS A 511 13.27 -5.47 34.44
C CYS A 511 14.57 -5.26 35.24
N VAL A 512 15.49 -4.44 34.73
CA VAL A 512 16.71 -4.02 35.44
C VAL A 512 16.38 -3.32 36.76
N ALA A 513 15.45 -2.36 36.75
CA ALA A 513 15.09 -1.63 37.97
C ALA A 513 14.37 -2.52 38.99
N VAL A 514 13.45 -3.38 38.55
CA VAL A 514 12.76 -4.34 39.42
C VAL A 514 13.77 -5.30 40.09
N GLU A 515 14.72 -5.83 39.32
CA GLU A 515 15.75 -6.69 39.91
C GLU A 515 16.66 -5.95 40.89
N ARG A 516 17.02 -4.70 40.61
CA ARG A 516 17.79 -3.87 41.56
C ARG A 516 17.03 -3.64 42.87
N ALA A 517 15.73 -3.36 42.79
CA ALA A 517 14.89 -3.23 43.98
C ALA A 517 14.79 -4.56 44.75
N ALA A 518 14.64 -5.68 44.04
CA ALA A 518 14.59 -7.02 44.64
C ALA A 518 15.92 -7.44 45.31
N LEU A 519 17.06 -7.05 44.73
CA LEU A 519 18.39 -7.27 45.30
C LEU A 519 18.53 -6.56 46.65
N ILE A 520 18.06 -5.32 46.74
CA ILE A 520 18.11 -4.52 47.97
C ILE A 520 17.14 -5.08 49.03
N LEU A 521 15.92 -5.45 48.63
CA LEU A 521 14.92 -6.04 49.54
C LEU A 521 15.38 -7.34 50.20
N LYS A 522 15.90 -8.26 49.37
CA LYS A 522 16.26 -9.60 49.83
C LYS A 522 17.65 -9.65 50.44
N GLY A 523 18.52 -8.68 50.13
CA GLY A 523 19.88 -8.59 50.65
C GLY A 523 20.63 -9.92 50.51
N VAL A 524 21.08 -10.47 51.64
CA VAL A 524 21.83 -11.74 51.70
C VAL A 524 20.98 -12.94 51.24
N LYS A 525 19.65 -12.89 51.36
CA LYS A 525 18.73 -13.95 50.92
C LYS A 525 18.44 -13.90 49.40
N PHE A 526 19.11 -13.04 48.64
CA PHE A 526 18.91 -12.94 47.19
C PHE A 526 19.57 -14.11 46.45
N ASP A 527 18.76 -14.96 45.83
CA ASP A 527 19.23 -16.09 45.02
C ASP A 527 19.64 -15.64 43.61
N LYS A 528 20.96 -15.55 43.40
CA LYS A 528 21.56 -15.18 42.11
C LYS A 528 21.27 -16.21 41.00
N LYS A 529 21.19 -17.51 41.31
CA LYS A 529 20.95 -18.57 40.31
C LYS A 529 19.51 -18.51 39.83
N LYS A 530 18.56 -18.32 40.76
CA LYS A 530 17.15 -18.11 40.43
C LYS A 530 16.94 -16.84 39.62
N SER A 531 17.59 -15.72 39.98
CA SER A 531 17.56 -14.47 39.20
C SER A 531 18.03 -14.67 37.76
N LYS A 532 19.17 -15.35 37.53
CA LYS A 532 19.63 -15.67 36.15
C LYS A 532 18.63 -16.52 35.36
N SER A 533 18.02 -17.51 36.02
CA SER A 533 17.03 -18.37 35.38
C SER A 533 15.79 -17.59 34.95
N ILE A 534 15.28 -16.71 35.84
CA ILE A 534 14.16 -15.83 35.54
C ILE A 534 14.53 -14.89 34.39
N ALA A 535 15.70 -14.24 34.45
CA ALA A 535 16.14 -13.33 33.39
C ALA A 535 16.23 -14.00 32.02
N ARG A 536 16.73 -15.23 31.94
CA ARG A 536 16.78 -15.98 30.67
C ARG A 536 15.37 -16.27 30.12
N GLN A 537 14.43 -16.65 30.99
CA GLN A 537 13.04 -16.88 30.58
C GLN A 537 12.36 -15.58 30.15
N THR A 538 12.52 -14.50 30.92
CA THR A 538 11.96 -13.20 30.60
C THR A 538 12.48 -12.66 29.28
N ILE A 539 13.79 -12.72 29.02
CA ILE A 539 14.40 -12.27 27.74
C ILE A 539 13.82 -13.05 26.56
N PHE A 540 13.51 -14.32 26.73
CA PHE A 540 12.91 -15.14 25.68
C PHE A 540 11.42 -14.86 25.46
N ILE A 541 10.65 -14.66 26.54
CA ILE A 541 9.19 -14.50 26.50
C ILE A 541 8.78 -13.07 26.13
N LEU A 542 9.50 -12.07 26.62
CA LEU A 542 9.16 -10.66 26.49
C LEU A 542 8.94 -10.19 25.04
N PRO A 543 9.75 -10.59 24.04
CA PRO A 543 9.50 -10.25 22.64
C PRO A 543 8.14 -10.77 22.13
N PHE A 544 7.73 -11.98 22.53
CA PHE A 544 6.43 -12.54 22.12
C PHE A 544 5.26 -11.81 22.78
N CYS A 545 5.40 -11.40 24.05
CA CYS A 545 4.39 -10.59 24.72
C CYS A 545 4.20 -9.24 24.04
N ILE A 546 5.30 -8.56 23.68
CA ILE A 546 5.25 -7.27 22.96
C ILE A 546 4.73 -7.48 21.54
N PHE A 547 5.14 -8.54 20.85
CA PHE A 547 4.59 -8.82 19.52
C PHE A 547 3.08 -9.10 19.58
N GLY A 548 2.60 -9.77 20.63
CA GLY A 548 1.18 -10.00 20.88
C GLY A 548 0.35 -8.72 21.03
N THR A 549 0.91 -7.65 21.59
CA THR A 549 0.21 -6.34 21.65
C THR A 549 0.21 -5.62 20.31
N LEU A 550 1.26 -5.83 19.48
CA LEU A 550 1.40 -5.29 18.13
C LEU A 550 0.66 -6.09 17.05
N ILE A 551 0.22 -7.32 17.36
CA ILE A 551 -0.41 -8.20 16.37
C ILE A 551 -1.69 -7.61 15.81
N HIS A 552 -2.41 -6.84 16.64
CA HIS A 552 -3.61 -6.11 16.23
C HIS A 552 -3.28 -5.10 15.13
N GLU A 553 -2.21 -4.31 15.32
CA GLU A 553 -1.73 -3.36 14.31
C GLU A 553 -1.33 -4.07 13.01
N LEU A 554 -0.77 -5.29 13.08
CA LEU A 554 -0.38 -6.11 11.91
C LEU A 554 -1.57 -6.75 11.19
N ILE A 555 -2.57 -7.25 11.93
CA ILE A 555 -3.75 -7.95 11.37
C ILE A 555 -4.72 -6.95 10.76
N PHE A 556 -4.98 -5.85 11.47
CA PHE A 556 -5.89 -4.79 11.02
C PHE A 556 -5.19 -3.74 10.17
N ARG A 557 -3.91 -3.95 9.84
CA ARG A 557 -3.21 -3.14 8.86
C ARG A 557 -3.79 -3.37 7.48
N ARG A 558 -4.76 -2.52 7.12
CA ARG A 558 -5.25 -2.47 5.76
C ARG A 558 -4.21 -1.76 4.90
N LEU A 559 -3.68 -2.49 3.93
CA LEU A 559 -2.88 -1.93 2.86
C LEU A 559 -3.86 -1.29 1.87
N PHE A 560 -4.05 0.04 1.97
CA PHE A 560 -4.69 0.89 0.95
C PHE A 560 -6.23 1.02 0.97
N GLU A 561 -6.87 1.15 2.14
CA GLU A 561 -8.31 1.50 2.20
C GLU A 561 -8.56 2.82 2.94
N TYR A 562 -9.15 3.81 2.27
CA TYR A 562 -9.69 4.99 2.94
C TYR A 562 -10.99 4.61 3.66
N GLU A 563 -11.02 4.72 5.00
CA GLU A 563 -12.29 4.78 5.72
C GLU A 563 -12.74 6.24 5.82
N THR A 564 -13.97 6.52 5.38
CA THR A 564 -14.59 7.86 5.46
C THR A 564 -15.09 8.21 6.86
N ALA A 565 -14.88 7.34 7.86
CA ALA A 565 -15.23 7.55 9.24
C ALA A 565 -14.06 7.10 10.15
N PRO A 566 -13.69 7.87 11.19
CA PRO A 566 -12.66 7.44 12.12
C PRO A 566 -13.14 6.19 12.87
N ASP A 567 -12.45 5.08 12.69
CA ASP A 567 -12.60 3.90 13.54
C ASP A 567 -12.06 4.23 14.94
N THR A 568 -12.93 4.80 15.76
CA THR A 568 -12.64 5.24 17.12
C THR A 568 -12.16 4.10 18.02
N ALA A 569 -12.60 2.86 17.76
CA ALA A 569 -12.19 1.69 18.54
C ALA A 569 -10.72 1.32 18.29
N ASN A 570 -10.30 1.26 17.02
CA ASN A 570 -8.92 0.97 16.65
C ASN A 570 -7.94 2.08 17.09
N THR A 571 -8.37 3.34 16.97
CA THR A 571 -7.58 4.50 17.40
C THR A 571 -7.31 4.44 18.91
N ASN A 572 -8.35 4.17 19.72
CA ASN A 572 -8.23 4.07 21.17
C ASN A 572 -7.32 2.90 21.60
N TYR A 573 -7.41 1.75 20.92
CA TYR A 573 -6.54 0.61 21.19
C TYR A 573 -5.07 0.94 20.91
N ASN A 574 -4.75 1.51 19.76
CA ASN A 574 -3.37 1.85 19.39
C ASN A 574 -2.78 2.93 20.32
N THR A 575 -3.56 3.94 20.71
CA THR A 575 -3.15 4.92 21.72
C THR A 575 -2.91 4.27 23.09
N ALA A 576 -3.77 3.33 23.51
CA ALA A 576 -3.59 2.61 24.77
C ALA A 576 -2.33 1.73 24.77
N VAL A 577 -2.07 1.01 23.68
CA VAL A 577 -0.85 0.21 23.49
C VAL A 577 0.39 1.10 23.52
N LEU A 578 0.38 2.22 22.80
CA LEU A 578 1.50 3.16 22.80
C LEU A 578 1.76 3.72 24.20
N PHE A 579 0.72 4.15 24.91
CA PHE A 579 0.85 4.65 26.27
C PHE A 579 1.39 3.57 27.22
N PHE A 580 0.88 2.33 27.10
CA PHE A 580 1.34 1.20 27.91
C PHE A 580 2.83 0.92 27.71
N HIS A 581 3.31 0.82 26.46
CA HIS A 581 4.72 0.52 26.20
C HIS A 581 5.66 1.71 26.40
N LEU A 582 5.18 2.96 26.29
CA LEU A 582 5.99 4.15 26.51
C LEU A 582 6.08 4.53 28.00
N VAL A 583 4.93 4.60 28.68
CA VAL A 583 4.82 5.10 30.05
C VAL A 583 4.98 3.98 31.08
N GLY A 584 4.54 2.76 30.77
CA GLY A 584 4.62 1.60 31.66
C GLY A 584 6.04 1.32 32.18
N PRO A 585 7.05 1.14 31.32
CA PRO A 585 8.43 0.92 31.75
C PRO A 585 8.99 2.06 32.61
N PHE A 586 8.64 3.31 32.28
CA PHE A 586 9.04 4.48 33.06
C PHE A 586 8.45 4.44 34.46
N ILE A 587 7.15 4.18 34.58
CA ILE A 587 6.45 4.06 35.87
C ILE A 587 7.12 2.99 36.74
N VAL A 588 7.41 1.82 36.17
CA VAL A 588 8.10 0.73 36.87
C VAL A 588 9.49 1.15 37.35
N ASN A 589 10.26 1.85 36.51
CA ASN A 589 11.58 2.37 36.87
C ASN A 589 11.50 3.40 38.01
N LEU A 590 10.58 4.37 37.91
CA LEU A 590 10.40 5.42 38.91
C LEU A 590 9.97 4.84 40.25
N PHE A 591 8.95 3.97 40.26
CA PHE A 591 8.49 3.33 41.50
C PHE A 591 9.57 2.43 42.11
N SER A 592 10.35 1.71 41.31
CA SER A 592 11.49 0.93 41.80
C SER A 592 12.54 1.83 42.47
N ALA A 593 12.84 2.99 41.88
CA ALA A 593 13.80 3.95 42.44
C ALA A 593 13.28 4.59 43.75
N LEU A 594 12.02 5.03 43.78
CA LEU A 594 11.38 5.57 44.97
C LEU A 594 11.34 4.50 46.07
N PHE A 595 10.99 3.27 45.72
CA PHE A 595 10.97 2.16 46.66
C PHE A 595 12.35 1.90 47.28
N ILE A 596 13.43 1.95 46.49
CA ILE A 596 14.80 1.83 47.02
C ILE A 596 15.11 2.95 48.02
N ILE A 597 14.75 4.20 47.70
CA ILE A 597 15.04 5.37 48.53
C ILE A 597 14.24 5.33 49.85
N PHE A 598 12.92 5.17 49.76
CA PHE A 598 12.05 5.15 50.93
C PHE A 598 12.19 3.87 51.75
N GLY A 599 12.31 2.71 51.10
CA GLY A 599 12.52 1.43 51.77
C GLY A 599 13.87 1.38 52.50
N GLY A 600 14.94 1.86 51.87
CA GLY A 600 16.25 2.00 52.51
C GLY A 600 16.24 2.99 53.67
N ALA A 601 15.55 4.14 53.52
CA ALA A 601 15.41 5.12 54.59
C ALA A 601 14.62 4.58 55.78
N HIS A 602 13.53 3.84 55.52
CA HIS A 602 12.71 3.22 56.55
C HIS A 602 13.50 2.12 57.30
N GLN A 603 14.21 1.25 56.59
CA GLN A 603 15.07 0.24 57.23
C GLN A 603 16.17 0.87 58.09
N ARG A 604 16.82 1.94 57.62
CA ARG A 604 17.85 2.66 58.39
C ARG A 604 17.26 3.40 59.59
N SER A 605 16.08 4.00 59.46
CA SER A 605 15.37 4.65 60.57
C SER A 605 14.95 3.66 61.66
N MET A 606 14.61 2.42 61.30
CA MET A 606 14.30 1.35 62.27
C MET A 606 15.56 0.81 62.97
N ALA A 607 16.73 0.94 62.34
CA ALA A 607 18.01 0.46 62.89
C ALA A 607 18.83 1.54 63.63
N ARG A 608 18.62 2.83 63.32
CA ARG A 608 19.30 3.99 63.95
C ARG A 608 18.28 5.02 64.41
N THR A 609 18.15 5.17 65.73
CA THR A 609 17.13 6.00 66.40
C THR A 609 17.48 7.49 66.52
N ASN A 610 18.70 7.92 66.17
CA ASN A 610 19.18 9.29 66.47
C ASN A 610 18.93 10.33 65.36
N GLN A 611 18.27 9.96 64.26
CA GLN A 611 17.98 10.86 63.14
C GLN A 611 16.53 10.69 62.70
N SER A 612 15.91 11.78 62.26
CA SER A 612 14.54 11.76 61.77
C SER A 612 14.42 10.98 60.45
N LEU A 613 13.23 10.44 60.16
CA LEU A 613 12.96 9.77 58.88
C LEU A 613 13.24 10.70 57.68
N LYS A 614 12.99 12.01 57.84
CA LYS A 614 13.25 13.04 56.82
C LYS A 614 14.76 13.14 56.49
N GLU A 615 15.63 13.09 57.48
CA GLU A 615 17.08 13.14 57.29
C GLU A 615 17.59 11.88 56.59
N HIS A 616 17.08 10.71 56.97
CA HIS A 616 17.39 9.44 56.30
C HIS A 616 16.94 9.44 54.84
N ILE A 617 15.75 9.99 54.53
CA ILE A 617 15.27 10.15 53.15
C ILE A 617 16.18 11.08 52.36
N GLN A 618 16.58 12.24 52.90
CA GLN A 618 17.49 13.15 52.22
C GLN A 618 18.87 12.52 51.96
N GLN A 619 19.38 11.71 52.89
CA GLN A 619 20.62 10.99 52.70
C GLN A 619 20.49 9.90 51.63
N GLN A 620 19.44 9.08 51.66
CA GLN A 620 19.18 8.08 50.62
C GLN A 620 18.97 8.70 49.25
N PHE A 621 18.27 9.82 49.19
CA PHE A 621 18.10 10.56 47.94
C PHE A 621 19.46 11.05 47.41
N ARG A 622 20.38 11.54 48.27
CA ARG A 622 21.74 11.93 47.84
C ARG A 622 22.57 10.75 47.35
N GLU A 623 22.52 9.61 48.05
CA GLU A 623 23.23 8.37 47.68
C GLU A 623 22.70 7.77 46.36
N HIS A 624 21.40 7.88 46.12
CA HIS A 624 20.70 7.20 45.02
C HIS A 624 20.07 8.14 43.98
N LYS A 625 20.39 9.45 43.99
CA LYS A 625 19.80 10.45 43.07
C LYS A 625 19.84 10.03 41.60
N GLN A 626 20.90 9.32 41.20
CA GLN A 626 21.09 8.80 39.85
C GLN A 626 19.96 7.83 39.40
N LEU A 627 19.41 7.04 40.33
CA LEU A 627 18.31 6.11 40.06
C LEU A 627 16.98 6.83 39.76
N VAL A 628 16.85 8.10 40.17
CA VAL A 628 15.68 8.95 39.89
C VAL A 628 15.93 9.84 38.67
N ILE A 629 17.16 10.34 38.49
CA ILE A 629 17.53 11.16 37.34
C ILE A 629 17.40 10.38 36.03
N SER A 630 17.88 9.14 35.97
CA SER A 630 17.82 8.30 34.77
C SER A 630 16.39 8.16 34.20
N PRO A 631 15.37 7.73 34.97
CA PRO A 631 14.01 7.63 34.44
C PRO A 631 13.44 9.00 34.06
N ILE A 632 13.74 10.08 34.79
CA ILE A 632 13.27 11.43 34.45
C ILE A 632 13.84 11.89 33.10
N VAL A 633 15.14 11.68 32.87
CA VAL A 633 15.79 12.02 31.59
C VAL A 633 15.19 11.19 30.45
N LEU A 634 14.98 9.88 30.65
CA LEU A 634 14.33 9.02 29.66
C LEU A 634 12.90 9.47 29.37
N LEU A 635 12.13 9.88 30.38
CA LEU A 635 10.80 10.43 30.20
C LEU A 635 10.84 11.71 29.36
N ILE A 636 11.69 12.68 29.73
CA ILE A 636 11.83 13.95 29.00
C ILE A 636 12.17 13.71 27.53
N LEU A 637 13.10 12.80 27.25
CA LEU A 637 13.46 12.42 25.88
C LEU A 637 12.34 11.69 25.13
N SER A 638 11.40 11.05 25.84
CA SER A 638 10.28 10.32 25.25
C SER A 638 9.00 11.16 25.07
N ILE A 639 8.87 12.29 25.79
CA ILE A 639 7.71 13.21 25.73
C ILE A 639 7.44 13.70 24.30
N PRO A 640 8.43 14.12 23.48
CA PRO A 640 8.16 14.57 22.13
C PRO A 640 7.44 13.52 21.27
N ARG A 641 7.74 12.23 21.47
CA ARG A 641 7.06 11.11 20.81
C ARG A 641 5.59 11.01 21.24
N LEU A 642 5.34 11.16 22.54
CA LEU A 642 3.99 11.16 23.09
C LEU A 642 3.17 12.34 22.54
N ILE A 643 3.76 13.55 22.51
CA ILE A 643 3.13 14.74 21.94
C ILE A 643 2.79 14.53 20.47
N ILE A 644 3.75 14.04 19.67
CA ILE A 644 3.54 13.69 18.25
C ILE A 644 2.40 12.70 18.07
N SER A 645 2.31 11.69 18.94
CA SER A 645 1.28 10.66 18.85
C SER A 645 -0.11 11.09 19.32
N LEU A 646 -0.19 12.17 20.11
CA LEU A 646 -1.43 12.72 20.65
C LEU A 646 -1.91 13.98 19.91
N LEU A 647 -1.08 14.54 19.02
CA LEU A 647 -1.49 15.63 18.15
C LEU A 647 -2.60 15.16 17.20
N PRO A 648 -3.70 15.92 17.06
CA PRO A 648 -4.79 15.54 16.17
C PRO A 648 -4.29 15.37 14.72
N GLY A 649 -4.93 14.46 13.99
CA GLY A 649 -4.53 14.02 12.65
C GLY A 649 -4.29 15.12 11.60
N CYS A 650 -4.70 16.36 11.87
CA CYS A 650 -4.67 17.49 10.94
C CYS A 650 -3.44 18.40 11.02
N ALA A 651 -2.40 18.03 11.77
CA ALA A 651 -1.16 18.82 11.75
C ALA A 651 -0.49 18.77 10.35
N LYS A 652 -0.43 19.91 9.64
CA LYS A 652 0.38 20.08 8.42
C LYS A 652 1.86 20.05 8.78
N THR A 653 2.58 19.01 8.36
CA THR A 653 4.01 18.84 8.63
C THR A 653 4.85 19.88 7.89
N SER A 654 4.41 20.32 6.71
CA SER A 654 5.06 21.37 5.91
C SER A 654 5.14 22.74 6.60
N GLU A 655 4.23 23.06 7.52
CA GLU A 655 4.28 24.33 8.26
C GLU A 655 5.40 24.33 9.33
N ASN A 656 5.77 23.16 9.87
CA ASN A 656 6.74 23.05 10.97
C ASN A 656 7.59 21.77 10.90
N LEU A 657 8.23 21.51 9.75
CA LEU A 657 9.01 20.29 9.48
C LEU A 657 10.00 19.95 10.62
N TRP A 658 10.76 20.93 11.08
CA TRP A 658 11.82 20.75 12.08
C TRP A 658 11.30 20.37 13.47
N LEU A 659 10.09 20.80 13.83
CA LEU A 659 9.46 20.41 15.09
C LEU A 659 9.18 18.91 15.08
N TYR A 660 8.59 18.41 14.00
CA TYR A 660 8.21 17.02 13.86
C TYR A 660 9.41 16.10 13.63
N LEU A 661 10.32 16.49 12.74
CA LEU A 661 11.56 15.75 12.50
C LEU A 661 12.42 15.71 13.76
N GLY A 662 12.59 16.85 14.45
CA GLY A 662 13.36 16.92 15.69
C GLY A 662 12.77 16.03 16.78
N ALA A 663 11.46 16.09 17.00
CA ALA A 663 10.79 15.23 17.99
C ALA A 663 10.83 13.73 17.61
N TYR A 664 10.75 13.39 16.32
CA TYR A 664 10.94 12.02 15.84
C TYR A 664 12.37 11.52 16.14
N LEU A 665 13.40 12.29 15.78
CA LEU A 665 14.80 11.96 16.05
C LEU A 665 15.08 11.83 17.56
N ILE A 666 14.61 12.77 18.37
CA ILE A 666 14.79 12.76 19.83
C ILE A 666 14.22 11.48 20.46
N SER A 667 13.15 10.91 19.88
CA SER A 667 12.51 9.71 20.41
C SER A 667 13.37 8.44 20.37
N PHE A 668 14.41 8.39 19.53
CA PHE A 668 15.35 7.28 19.43
C PHE A 668 16.58 7.46 20.34
N THR A 669 16.80 8.67 20.84
CA THR A 669 17.93 9.02 21.71
C THR A 669 18.03 8.15 22.98
N PRO A 670 16.94 7.79 23.69
CA PRO A 670 17.00 6.90 24.86
C PRO A 670 17.76 5.60 24.60
N SER A 671 17.44 4.90 23.52
CA SER A 671 18.10 3.63 23.17
C SER A 671 19.56 3.85 22.76
N MET A 672 19.90 5.01 22.19
CA MET A 672 21.28 5.35 21.80
C MET A 672 22.21 5.69 22.98
N LEU A 673 21.69 5.89 24.20
CA LEU A 673 22.46 6.41 25.34
C LEU A 673 22.69 5.40 26.47
N ILE A 674 22.47 4.09 26.26
CA ILE A 674 22.60 3.06 27.30
C ILE A 674 23.96 3.12 28.02
N PHE A 675 25.06 3.21 27.27
CA PHE A 675 26.40 3.27 27.86
C PHE A 675 26.57 4.53 28.73
N LEU A 676 26.16 5.69 28.22
CA LEU A 676 26.26 6.97 28.94
C LEU A 676 25.36 7.04 30.18
N ILE A 677 24.18 6.40 30.14
CA ILE A 677 23.21 6.42 31.24
C ILE A 677 23.52 5.36 32.30
N PHE A 678 23.90 4.15 31.90
CA PHE A 678 24.06 3.03 32.83
C PHE A 678 25.51 2.68 33.15
N VAL A 679 26.42 2.74 32.16
CA VAL A 679 27.82 2.32 32.35
C VAL A 679 28.66 3.47 32.89
N PHE A 680 28.60 4.64 32.26
CA PHE A 680 29.44 5.79 32.62
C PHE A 680 29.32 6.22 34.09
N PRO A 681 28.11 6.31 34.68
CA PRO A 681 27.95 6.74 36.08
C PRO A 681 28.22 5.63 37.11
N SER A 682 28.30 4.36 36.68
CA SER A 682 28.43 3.23 37.59
C SER A 682 29.88 2.78 37.72
N GLU A 683 30.48 2.92 38.90
CA GLU A 683 31.84 2.41 39.17
C GLU A 683 31.98 0.91 38.86
N LEU A 684 30.95 0.11 39.21
CA LEU A 684 30.92 -1.34 38.95
C LEU A 684 31.06 -1.64 37.44
N TYR A 685 30.16 -1.10 36.62
CA TYR A 685 30.17 -1.33 35.18
C TYR A 685 31.35 -0.66 34.49
N MET A 686 31.79 0.51 34.94
CA MET A 686 33.00 1.17 34.43
C MET A 686 34.26 0.31 34.67
N LYS A 687 34.35 -0.36 35.82
CA LYS A 687 35.44 -1.33 36.10
C LYS A 687 35.36 -2.53 35.16
N ALA A 688 34.16 -3.10 35.00
CA ALA A 688 33.94 -4.23 34.09
C ALA A 688 34.25 -3.87 32.62
N PHE A 689 33.91 -2.66 32.19
CA PHE A 689 34.26 -2.11 30.89
C PHE A 689 35.78 -2.01 30.70
N LYS A 690 36.50 -1.35 31.62
CA LYS A 690 37.96 -1.20 31.55
C LYS A 690 38.68 -2.56 31.48
N GLN A 691 38.22 -3.54 32.23
CA GLN A 691 38.77 -4.90 32.20
C GLN A 691 38.55 -5.57 30.83
N SER A 692 37.32 -5.51 30.32
CA SER A 692 36.95 -6.12 29.03
C SER A 692 37.69 -5.45 27.86
N PHE A 693 37.79 -4.11 27.89
CA PHE A 693 38.50 -3.32 26.89
C PHE A 693 40.00 -3.63 26.86
N ASN A 694 40.64 -3.73 28.02
CA ASN A 694 42.05 -4.10 28.11
C ASN A 694 42.33 -5.53 27.61
N HIS A 695 41.38 -6.45 27.81
CA HIS A 695 41.50 -7.82 27.30
C HIS A 695 41.41 -7.90 25.77
N ILE A 696 40.52 -7.10 25.17
CA ILE A 696 40.40 -6.98 23.71
C ILE A 696 41.68 -6.36 23.12
N ARG A 697 42.18 -5.27 23.72
CA ARG A 697 43.42 -4.59 23.28
C ARG A 697 44.66 -5.49 23.32
N ARG A 698 44.70 -6.47 24.22
CA ARG A 698 45.80 -7.46 24.32
C ARG A 698 45.69 -8.60 23.30
N ARG A 699 44.55 -8.78 22.62
CA ARG A 699 44.30 -9.84 21.62
C ARG A 699 44.44 -9.38 20.18
N THR A 700 44.46 -8.07 19.92
CA THR A 700 44.79 -7.50 18.61
C THR A 700 46.31 -7.38 18.48
N PRO A 701 46.99 -8.12 17.57
CA PRO A 701 48.39 -7.86 17.26
C PRO A 701 48.53 -6.44 16.67
N PRO A 702 49.71 -5.80 16.85
CA PRO A 702 49.95 -4.43 16.40
C PRO A 702 49.78 -4.21 14.90
#